data_AF-A0A369S8Z2-F1
#
_entry.id   AF-A0A369S8Z2-F1
#
_cell.length_a   1.000
_cell.length_b   1.000
_cell.length_c   1.000
_cell.angle_alpha   90.00
_cell.angle_beta   90.00
_cell.angle_gamma   90.00
#
_symmetry.space_group_name_H-M   'P 1'
#
loop_
_entity.id
_entity.type
_entity.pdbx_description
1 polymer ?
#
loop_
_entity_poly.entity_id
_entity_poly.type
_entity_poly.pdbx_seq_one_letter_code
_entity_poly.pdbx_strand_id
1 'polypeptide(L)'
;MDMDTHRLAPDEFEGVSSKQNVSNINNDQDAEFENDELLVKEENYRVLWRTVNPYYYKQDLIEVQGKRLMLCSATLNLKLLHANFKKRLIPDIASSRKSIMHSNVYYNESNMNYSGCICKCTTNKKGLLHYKYVGEQAVPAYDPWTCSYNKFYHYRIAIWPSVNFKSDHPTVIRKNNNEYVFEGFSILSHYPLENIPVCLLHRYNRQYKISANAEPISLAYTLQDLELFQEFLFDHLLELPDWSLKDPNGDGRLFYFIPLFVRKSHEKSVETLSVAEVLEYILNFSQPLFDVQCLLYDNEDRKKITNEVTGSLVYSPFLKPSTIRVDDIDWSKVCYESRTYPKVIHCSHRPHHHSYLNNKKYLEICHERNTLREGFKAGVLLKSGKQVSELMRKAEEKLSRIKESSNLKREVRVVIDGERFNRIGLKGDITQHALLLPTLVHHIRFHRSLYYFEEAIGYSFKRKSLLQRALANKTHANIRDGCEMNHILCSLFNCGIKNPHYAGGNHMTDIDDLKELNPQKARKILSTELETSILDNETLEYLGDAVINYISSVELFFMFPDLSEGDLSVYRSALVNNKQLGRLGKKLKLDEFLAYSHEALKNNNLDRSIANGVEALFGAMYLENGLDRVREIFGKLTFDDDSELMGTWMNLVTHPLQEQFPDGDRILIPKSQFLQGLTDFEESIGVEFKHIRLLAKAFTHPSAGLNHLTIGDYQRLEFLGDAILSYMLASHVYRQFPHYREGHLSILRSSLSNNELQSKVAEDLLLDKYLYTGVNDRDKILHSKRQKIMADILESFIGALFIDKGISYVEAFCSVCFFSKIKDIIPDLGKFDPKSRLNNYCIMMRKTNKQPEYPKYVVIRNYSFGNQREFTVEVHLHGKCIATGIGSSIKMAEKNAASKALESDLFKEVVTRYSKTVQKGWKKKVS
;
A
#
# COMPACT_ATOMS: atom_id res chain seq x y z
N MET A 1 42.32 50.50 -6.02
CA MET A 1 42.49 51.94 -5.72
C MET A 1 41.10 52.52 -5.48
N ASP A 2 40.32 51.96 -4.57
CA ASP A 2 40.41 51.95 -3.07
C ASP A 2 39.87 53.28 -2.53
N MET A 3 38.98 53.40 -1.55
CA MET A 3 37.92 52.62 -0.88
C MET A 3 36.98 53.74 -0.29
N ASP A 4 35.71 53.59 0.11
CA ASP A 4 35.22 52.85 1.27
C ASP A 4 33.67 52.89 1.36
N THR A 5 33.11 51.70 1.59
CA THR A 5 31.87 51.21 2.27
C THR A 5 30.73 52.18 2.66
N HIS A 6 29.49 52.05 2.14
CA HIS A 6 28.36 51.11 2.48
C HIS A 6 27.74 51.27 3.89
N ARG A 7 26.42 51.18 4.16
CA ARG A 7 25.11 51.07 3.46
C ARG A 7 24.05 51.28 4.58
N LEU A 8 23.09 52.19 4.42
CA LEU A 8 21.64 51.97 4.19
C LEU A 8 20.86 51.06 5.18
N ALA A 9 20.00 51.70 5.98
CA ALA A 9 18.75 51.19 6.59
C ALA A 9 17.67 50.95 5.49
N PRO A 10 16.53 50.25 5.71
CA PRO A 10 15.49 50.65 6.69
C PRO A 10 14.70 49.51 7.41
N ASP A 11 14.19 49.90 8.57
CA ASP A 11 12.90 49.66 9.25
C ASP A 11 12.01 48.40 9.05
N GLU A 12 11.51 48.02 10.23
CA GLU A 12 10.21 47.42 10.59
C GLU A 12 9.92 45.95 10.25
N PHE A 13 10.00 45.10 11.27
CA PHE A 13 8.82 44.59 12.00
C PHE A 13 9.32 43.76 13.20
N GLU A 14 8.97 44.19 14.41
CA GLU A 14 9.40 43.56 15.66
C GLU A 14 8.84 42.14 15.80
N GLY A 15 9.76 41.18 15.74
CA GLY A 15 9.65 39.90 16.41
C GLY A 15 10.92 39.69 17.21
N VAL A 16 10.80 39.48 18.52
CA VAL A 16 11.87 38.95 19.37
C VAL A 16 11.14 38.10 20.42
N SER A 17 11.27 36.77 20.42
CA SER A 17 12.39 35.99 20.99
C SER A 17 12.64 36.35 22.46
N SER A 18 13.16 35.53 23.34
CA SER A 18 13.46 34.12 23.44
C SER A 18 14.05 33.98 24.85
N LYS A 19 14.02 32.76 25.41
CA LYS A 19 14.93 32.26 26.47
C LYS A 19 14.99 33.04 27.79
N GLN A 20 14.80 32.34 28.91
CA GLN A 20 15.94 31.96 29.77
C GLN A 20 15.55 31.00 30.90
N ASN A 21 16.59 30.30 31.34
CA ASN A 21 16.66 29.28 32.37
C ASN A 21 16.58 29.85 33.80
N VAL A 22 15.96 29.04 34.67
CA VAL A 22 16.37 28.69 36.06
C VAL A 22 16.55 29.83 37.08
N SER A 23 15.64 29.87 38.06
CA SER A 23 15.98 29.78 39.50
C SER A 23 14.74 29.51 40.38
N ASN A 24 14.96 28.68 41.40
CA ASN A 24 14.04 28.31 42.48
C ASN A 24 13.45 29.51 43.21
N ILE A 25 12.14 29.49 43.49
CA ILE A 25 11.57 29.95 44.76
C ILE A 25 10.39 29.02 45.10
N ASN A 26 10.47 28.40 46.28
CA ASN A 26 9.41 27.66 46.95
C ASN A 26 8.12 28.48 47.02
N ASN A 27 6.99 27.84 46.80
CA ASN A 27 5.79 28.05 47.62
C ASN A 27 4.95 26.78 47.55
N ASP A 28 5.15 25.95 48.59
CA ASP A 28 4.14 25.04 49.10
C ASP A 28 2.92 25.88 49.51
N GLN A 29 1.77 25.55 48.94
CA GLN A 29 0.40 25.65 49.45
C GLN A 29 -0.54 25.75 48.23
N ASP A 30 -1.64 24.97 48.28
CA ASP A 30 -2.75 24.91 47.32
C ASP A 30 -2.71 23.74 46.32
N ALA A 31 -2.81 22.51 46.84
CA ALA A 31 -3.24 21.33 46.07
C ALA A 31 -4.02 20.30 46.94
N GLU A 32 -4.87 20.75 47.87
CA GLU A 32 -5.66 19.84 48.71
C GLU A 32 -7.19 19.98 48.59
N PHE A 33 -7.75 20.90 47.79
CA PHE A 33 -9.20 21.14 47.79
C PHE A 33 -10.01 20.61 46.58
N GLU A 34 -9.42 19.94 45.58
CA GLU A 34 -10.17 19.38 44.43
C GLU A 34 -10.31 17.84 44.42
N ASN A 35 -9.64 17.10 45.31
CA ASN A 35 -9.74 15.64 45.38
C ASN A 35 -10.98 15.15 46.15
N ASP A 36 -11.48 15.92 47.13
CA ASP A 36 -12.58 15.48 47.99
C ASP A 36 -13.95 15.52 47.29
N GLU A 37 -14.20 16.47 46.38
CA GLU A 37 -15.44 16.46 45.57
C GLU A 37 -15.50 15.27 44.58
N LEU A 38 -14.34 14.80 44.12
CA LEU A 38 -14.21 13.68 43.20
C LEU A 38 -14.45 12.34 43.92
N LEU A 39 -13.91 12.18 45.13
CA LEU A 39 -14.17 11.06 46.03
C LEU A 39 -15.65 10.99 46.43
N VAL A 40 -16.28 12.13 46.76
CA VAL A 40 -17.70 12.18 47.15
C VAL A 40 -18.65 11.86 45.99
N LYS A 41 -18.33 12.26 44.75
CA LYS A 41 -19.11 11.84 43.56
C LYS A 41 -18.86 10.37 43.23
N GLU A 42 -17.63 9.86 43.31
CA GLU A 42 -17.33 8.44 43.15
C GLU A 42 -18.04 7.58 44.20
N GLU A 43 -18.07 7.99 45.47
CA GLU A 43 -18.79 7.30 46.54
C GLU A 43 -20.31 7.31 46.31
N ASN A 44 -20.88 8.43 45.89
CA ASN A 44 -22.30 8.49 45.52
C ASN A 44 -22.66 7.57 44.34
N TYR A 45 -21.77 7.42 43.34
CA TYR A 45 -21.94 6.43 42.28
C TYR A 45 -21.71 4.99 42.77
N ARG A 46 -20.71 4.73 43.64
CA ARG A 46 -20.49 3.42 44.29
C ARG A 46 -21.68 2.98 45.15
N VAL A 47 -22.36 3.92 45.79
CA VAL A 47 -23.62 3.68 46.53
C VAL A 47 -24.75 3.32 45.57
N LEU A 48 -24.89 4.01 44.43
CA LEU A 48 -25.84 3.66 43.36
C LEU A 48 -25.63 2.25 42.80
N TRP A 49 -24.38 1.78 42.71
CA TRP A 49 -24.06 0.39 42.30
C TRP A 49 -24.41 -0.66 43.36
N ARG A 50 -24.42 -0.28 44.65
CA ARG A 50 -24.78 -1.18 45.77
C ARG A 50 -26.26 -1.12 46.17
N THR A 51 -27.00 -0.10 45.73
CA THR A 51 -28.40 0.13 46.14
C THR A 51 -29.35 0.22 44.95
N VAL A 52 -29.48 -0.87 44.19
CA VAL A 52 -30.73 -1.18 43.46
C VAL A 52 -30.99 -2.68 43.54
N ASN A 53 -31.92 -3.05 44.41
CA ASN A 53 -32.42 -4.42 44.58
C ASN A 53 -33.27 -4.81 43.34
N PRO A 54 -33.10 -5.99 42.72
CA PRO A 54 -33.77 -6.35 41.47
C PRO A 54 -35.21 -6.88 41.68
N TYR A 55 -36.00 -6.21 42.51
CA TYR A 55 -37.40 -6.58 42.74
C TYR A 55 -38.28 -5.34 42.74
N TYR A 56 -39.12 -5.20 41.70
CA TYR A 56 -40.55 -4.88 41.77
C TYR A 56 -41.12 -4.83 40.35
N TYR A 57 -41.63 -5.96 39.87
CA TYR A 57 -42.69 -5.98 38.86
C TYR A 57 -44.02 -5.76 39.58
N LYS A 58 -44.57 -4.55 39.50
CA LYS A 58 -46.00 -4.32 39.76
C LYS A 58 -46.60 -3.62 38.54
N GLN A 59 -47.58 -4.27 37.95
CA GLN A 59 -48.45 -3.70 36.93
C GLN A 59 -49.35 -2.67 37.62
N ASP A 60 -49.00 -1.39 37.52
CA ASP A 60 -49.93 -0.32 37.87
C ASP A 60 -50.47 0.30 36.58
N LEU A 61 -51.77 0.09 36.36
CA LEU A 61 -52.59 0.76 35.35
C LEU A 61 -52.86 2.19 35.85
N ILE A 62 -52.34 3.20 35.15
CA ILE A 62 -52.68 4.60 35.41
C ILE A 62 -53.75 5.04 34.40
N GLU A 63 -54.90 5.44 34.92
CA GLU A 63 -56.02 5.98 34.15
C GLU A 63 -55.94 7.51 34.14
N VAL A 64 -55.75 8.11 32.96
CA VAL A 64 -55.78 9.58 32.79
C VAL A 64 -56.86 9.92 31.76
N GLN A 65 -57.86 10.70 32.19
CA GLN A 65 -58.85 11.38 31.35
C GLN A 65 -59.65 10.49 30.37
N GLY A 66 -60.13 9.34 30.83
CA GLY A 66 -61.23 8.62 30.15
C GLY A 66 -60.95 8.09 28.73
N LYS A 67 -59.68 8.06 28.29
CA LYS A 67 -59.27 7.40 27.04
C LYS A 67 -58.30 6.27 27.34
N ARG A 68 -58.72 5.03 27.07
CA ARG A 68 -57.82 3.86 27.00
C ARG A 68 -56.88 4.04 25.81
N LEU A 69 -55.66 4.51 26.06
CA LEU A 69 -54.55 4.44 25.09
C LEU A 69 -53.69 3.22 25.45
N MET A 70 -53.77 2.18 24.61
CA MET A 70 -52.78 1.09 24.59
C MET A 70 -51.47 1.62 24.00
N LEU A 71 -50.63 2.26 24.83
CA LEU A 71 -49.21 2.34 24.56
C LEU A 71 -48.62 0.98 24.95
N CYS A 72 -48.25 0.16 23.97
CA CYS A 72 -47.75 -1.21 24.16
C CYS A 72 -46.68 -1.30 25.27
N SER A 73 -46.98 -2.07 26.31
CA SER A 73 -46.09 -2.37 27.45
C SER A 73 -44.65 -2.76 27.06
N ALA A 74 -44.45 -3.35 25.88
CA ALA A 74 -43.13 -3.76 25.38
C ALA A 74 -42.17 -2.58 25.09
N THR A 75 -42.66 -1.46 24.55
CA THR A 75 -41.80 -0.31 24.21
C THR A 75 -41.32 0.43 25.45
N LEU A 76 -42.14 0.47 26.51
CA LEU A 76 -41.76 1.05 27.80
C LEU A 76 -40.65 0.23 28.48
N ASN A 77 -40.75 -1.11 28.42
CA ASN A 77 -39.73 -2.01 28.95
C ASN A 77 -38.38 -1.86 28.23
N LEU A 78 -38.37 -1.68 26.90
CA LEU A 78 -37.15 -1.42 26.13
C LEU A 78 -36.52 -0.06 26.49
N LYS A 79 -37.33 0.99 26.64
CA LYS A 79 -36.85 2.31 27.09
C LYS A 79 -36.21 2.26 28.46
N LEU A 80 -36.79 1.51 29.40
CA LEU A 80 -36.24 1.28 30.73
C LEU A 80 -34.92 0.49 30.68
N LEU A 81 -34.86 -0.56 29.85
CA LEU A 81 -33.63 -1.33 29.61
C LEU A 81 -32.51 -0.40 29.13
N HIS A 82 -32.78 0.45 28.14
CA HIS A 82 -31.79 1.37 27.58
C HIS A 82 -31.34 2.43 28.58
N ALA A 83 -32.27 3.02 29.34
CA ALA A 83 -31.94 4.00 30.37
C ALA A 83 -31.04 3.39 31.46
N ASN A 84 -31.35 2.17 31.93
CA ASN A 84 -30.53 1.45 32.89
C ASN A 84 -29.16 1.06 32.31
N PHE A 85 -29.14 0.63 31.05
CA PHE A 85 -27.91 0.29 30.34
C PHE A 85 -26.99 1.50 30.22
N LYS A 86 -27.50 2.65 29.76
CA LYS A 86 -26.72 3.90 29.68
C LYS A 86 -26.21 4.31 31.05
N LYS A 87 -27.09 4.38 32.05
CA LYS A 87 -26.72 4.80 33.41
C LYS A 87 -25.61 3.95 34.04
N ARG A 88 -25.60 2.63 33.80
CA ARG A 88 -24.63 1.71 34.40
C ARG A 88 -23.38 1.50 33.55
N LEU A 89 -23.52 1.35 32.24
CA LEU A 89 -22.43 0.92 31.36
C LEU A 89 -21.86 2.05 30.50
N ILE A 90 -22.60 3.14 30.30
CA ILE A 90 -22.18 4.30 29.51
C ILE A 90 -22.39 5.58 30.34
N PRO A 91 -21.71 5.73 31.49
CA PRO A 91 -21.83 6.96 32.27
C PRO A 91 -21.18 8.14 31.53
N ASP A 92 -21.81 9.31 31.61
CA ASP A 92 -21.31 10.57 31.04
C ASP A 92 -20.07 11.06 31.80
N ILE A 93 -18.90 10.50 31.47
CA ILE A 93 -17.62 10.82 32.09
C ILE A 93 -16.72 11.46 31.03
N ALA A 94 -16.34 12.72 31.26
CA ALA A 94 -15.38 13.42 30.41
C ALA A 94 -14.05 12.64 30.36
N SER A 95 -13.47 12.52 29.16
CA SER A 95 -12.22 11.78 28.93
C SER A 95 -11.07 12.25 29.82
N SER A 96 -10.98 13.55 30.15
CA SER A 96 -9.98 14.12 31.06
C SER A 96 -10.10 13.66 32.52
N ARG A 97 -11.26 13.12 32.91
CA ARG A 97 -11.54 12.67 34.28
C ARG A 97 -11.28 11.18 34.50
N LYS A 98 -10.95 10.42 33.45
CA LYS A 98 -10.60 9.00 33.58
C LYS A 98 -9.15 8.84 34.04
N SER A 99 -8.94 7.98 35.02
CA SER A 99 -7.60 7.68 35.54
C SER A 99 -6.88 6.64 34.65
N ILE A 100 -5.56 6.80 34.48
CA ILE A 100 -4.76 5.85 33.72
C ILE A 100 -4.64 4.56 34.53
N MET A 101 -5.01 3.43 33.93
CA MET A 101 -5.07 2.13 34.60
C MET A 101 -3.68 1.65 35.04
N HIS A 102 -2.70 1.72 34.15
CA HIS A 102 -1.32 1.34 34.43
C HIS A 102 -0.39 1.95 33.37
N SER A 103 0.80 2.40 33.76
CA SER A 103 1.81 3.00 32.87
C SER A 103 2.31 2.12 31.70
N ASN A 104 2.01 0.82 31.72
CA ASN A 104 2.45 -0.16 30.72
C ASN A 104 1.29 -0.68 29.87
N VAL A 105 0.07 -0.24 30.15
CA VAL A 105 -1.13 -0.54 29.34
C VAL A 105 -1.43 0.69 28.50
N TYR A 106 -1.44 0.51 27.19
CA TYR A 106 -1.70 1.59 26.25
C TYR A 106 -3.21 1.74 26.04
N TYR A 107 -3.63 2.94 25.66
CA TYR A 107 -5.02 3.27 25.41
C TYR A 107 -5.14 4.19 24.19
N ASN A 108 -6.35 4.34 23.68
CA ASN A 108 -6.61 5.15 22.48
C ASN A 108 -7.08 6.55 22.87
N GLU A 109 -6.61 7.54 22.12
CA GLU A 109 -7.05 8.93 22.22
C GLU A 109 -7.48 9.44 20.85
N SER A 110 -8.50 10.30 20.83
CA SER A 110 -9.00 10.87 19.57
C SER A 110 -7.94 11.73 18.89
N ASN A 111 -7.83 11.58 17.58
CA ASN A 111 -6.90 12.26 16.68
C ASN A 111 -5.41 12.04 17.03
N MET A 112 -5.07 11.04 17.85
CA MET A 112 -3.71 10.78 18.32
C MET A 112 -3.29 9.33 18.03
N ASN A 113 -2.05 9.17 17.59
CA ASN A 113 -1.35 7.90 17.49
C ASN A 113 -0.10 7.91 18.39
N TYR A 114 0.66 6.80 18.40
CA TYR A 114 1.86 6.70 19.24
C TYR A 114 2.98 7.69 18.87
N SER A 115 2.88 8.38 17.72
CA SER A 115 3.84 9.38 17.23
C SER A 115 3.29 10.82 17.30
N GLY A 116 2.14 11.04 17.93
CA GLY A 116 1.46 12.35 18.03
C GLY A 116 0.19 12.42 17.19
N CYS A 117 -0.17 13.60 16.68
CA CYS A 117 -1.42 13.78 15.93
C CYS A 117 -1.45 12.92 14.66
N ILE A 118 -2.59 12.24 14.43
CA ILE A 118 -2.84 11.42 13.23
C ILE A 118 -2.80 12.29 11.98
N CYS A 119 -3.59 13.36 11.96
CA CYS A 119 -3.67 14.28 10.84
C CYS A 119 -2.79 15.52 11.10
N LYS A 120 -1.90 15.82 10.14
CA LYS A 120 -1.03 17.01 10.16
C LYS A 120 -1.39 18.04 9.07
N CYS A 121 -2.55 17.89 8.43
CA CYS A 121 -3.03 18.77 7.38
C CYS A 121 -3.60 20.06 7.99
N THR A 122 -3.22 21.22 7.45
CA THR A 122 -3.60 22.54 8.00
C THR A 122 -4.91 23.09 7.44
N THR A 123 -5.32 22.73 6.22
CA THR A 123 -6.58 23.17 5.60
C THR A 123 -7.25 22.03 4.80
N ASN A 124 -8.60 21.99 4.85
CA ASN A 124 -9.49 21.07 4.12
C ASN A 124 -9.18 19.56 4.24
N LYS A 125 -9.69 18.92 5.29
CA LYS A 125 -9.78 17.46 5.42
C LYS A 125 -10.71 16.88 4.35
N LYS A 126 -10.19 16.62 3.15
CA LYS A 126 -10.92 16.04 2.00
C LYS A 126 -10.28 14.70 1.58
N GLY A 127 -11.04 13.92 0.81
CA GLY A 127 -10.61 12.66 0.21
C GLY A 127 -10.54 11.46 1.17
N LEU A 128 -10.12 10.34 0.60
CA LEU A 128 -10.09 9.01 1.23
C LEU A 128 -9.28 8.96 2.54
N LEU A 129 -8.20 9.75 2.64
CA LEU A 129 -7.34 9.83 3.84
C LEU A 129 -8.09 10.28 5.10
N HIS A 130 -9.18 11.04 4.94
CA HIS A 130 -10.01 11.52 6.04
C HIS A 130 -11.35 10.77 6.13
N TYR A 131 -11.43 9.57 5.54
CA TYR A 131 -12.64 8.75 5.47
C TYR A 131 -13.86 9.47 4.89
N LYS A 132 -13.61 10.37 3.94
CA LYS A 132 -14.64 11.04 3.13
C LYS A 132 -14.64 10.43 1.75
N TYR A 133 -15.76 9.83 1.37
CA TYR A 133 -15.91 9.09 0.13
C TYR A 133 -16.81 9.89 -0.82
N VAL A 134 -16.40 9.99 -2.08
CA VAL A 134 -17.13 10.76 -3.09
C VAL A 134 -18.46 10.07 -3.39
N GLY A 135 -19.53 10.87 -3.52
CA GLY A 135 -20.87 10.40 -3.85
C GLY A 135 -21.66 9.77 -2.71
N GLU A 136 -21.16 9.85 -1.47
CA GLU A 136 -21.99 9.53 -0.30
C GLU A 136 -23.07 10.59 -0.11
N GLN A 137 -24.33 10.15 -0.13
CA GLN A 137 -25.49 10.97 0.14
C GLN A 137 -25.89 10.84 1.61
N ALA A 138 -26.62 11.84 2.10
CA ALA A 138 -27.18 11.81 3.44
C ALA A 138 -28.12 10.60 3.59
N VAL A 139 -27.90 9.82 4.64
CA VAL A 139 -28.71 8.67 4.99
C VAL A 139 -29.97 9.15 5.74
N PRO A 140 -31.16 8.65 5.36
CA PRO A 140 -32.40 9.02 6.05
C PRO A 140 -32.37 8.60 7.52
N ALA A 141 -32.82 9.51 8.39
CA ALA A 141 -33.07 9.19 9.79
C ALA A 141 -34.37 8.37 9.89
N TYR A 142 -34.28 7.19 10.50
CA TYR A 142 -35.43 6.32 10.74
C TYR A 142 -35.86 6.38 12.20
N ASP A 143 -37.11 6.00 12.49
CA ASP A 143 -37.60 5.89 13.86
C ASP A 143 -36.80 4.81 14.62
N PRO A 144 -36.06 5.19 15.68
CA PRO A 144 -35.15 4.30 16.38
C PRO A 144 -35.86 3.10 17.06
N TRP A 145 -37.16 3.22 17.35
CA TRP A 145 -37.92 2.19 18.06
C TRP A 145 -38.61 1.18 17.15
N THR A 146 -38.45 1.30 15.82
CA THR A 146 -39.13 0.42 14.85
C THR A 146 -38.19 -0.62 14.24
N CYS A 147 -38.73 -1.82 14.01
CA CYS A 147 -38.07 -2.85 13.20
C CYS A 147 -38.26 -2.52 11.71
N SER A 148 -37.33 -1.81 11.10
CA SER A 148 -37.44 -1.40 9.69
C SER A 148 -36.94 -2.48 8.70
N TYR A 149 -37.45 -3.71 8.78
CA TYR A 149 -36.95 -4.87 8.01
C TYR A 149 -36.88 -4.64 6.49
N ASN A 150 -37.87 -3.96 5.92
CA ASN A 150 -37.94 -3.73 4.47
C ASN A 150 -37.06 -2.56 3.98
N LYS A 151 -36.38 -1.85 4.90
CA LYS A 151 -35.55 -0.69 4.55
C LYS A 151 -34.07 -1.02 4.43
N PHE A 152 -33.66 -2.20 4.87
CA PHE A 152 -32.26 -2.61 4.93
C PHE A 152 -32.03 -3.91 4.18
N TYR A 153 -30.85 -4.01 3.59
CA TYR A 153 -30.29 -5.24 3.05
C TYR A 153 -29.43 -5.89 4.12
N HIS A 154 -29.67 -7.17 4.40
CA HIS A 154 -28.98 -7.92 5.44
C HIS A 154 -27.94 -8.87 4.84
N TYR A 155 -26.74 -8.82 5.41
CA TYR A 155 -25.64 -9.67 5.01
C TYR A 155 -24.95 -10.26 6.24
N ARG A 156 -24.71 -11.57 6.21
CA ARG A 156 -23.88 -12.26 7.20
C ARG A 156 -22.41 -12.11 6.83
N ILE A 157 -21.58 -11.68 7.79
CA ILE A 157 -20.15 -11.54 7.56
C ILE A 157 -19.48 -12.90 7.74
N ALA A 158 -18.81 -13.36 6.68
CA ALA A 158 -18.03 -14.59 6.68
C ALA A 158 -16.54 -14.28 6.53
N ILE A 159 -15.71 -15.05 7.25
CA ILE A 159 -14.26 -14.86 7.32
C ILE A 159 -13.56 -16.18 6.99
N TRP A 160 -12.61 -16.14 6.06
CA TRP A 160 -11.81 -17.30 5.71
C TRP A 160 -10.31 -16.95 5.60
N PRO A 161 -9.40 -17.78 6.15
CA PRO A 161 -9.65 -18.94 7.00
C PRO A 161 -10.02 -18.53 8.44
N SER A 162 -10.70 -19.39 9.19
CA SER A 162 -11.25 -19.06 10.51
C SER A 162 -10.31 -19.28 11.71
N VAL A 163 -8.99 -19.40 11.49
CA VAL A 163 -8.02 -19.91 12.48
C VAL A 163 -8.02 -19.11 13.80
N ASN A 164 -7.99 -17.77 13.71
CA ASN A 164 -8.00 -16.89 14.90
C ASN A 164 -9.40 -16.38 15.27
N PHE A 165 -10.44 -16.89 14.60
CA PHE A 165 -11.84 -16.47 14.77
C PHE A 165 -12.72 -17.56 15.36
N LYS A 166 -12.27 -18.83 15.35
CA LYS A 166 -12.88 -19.89 16.15
C LYS A 166 -12.13 -19.97 17.48
N SER A 167 -12.84 -19.69 18.56
CA SER A 167 -12.33 -19.83 19.93
C SER A 167 -12.74 -21.19 20.50
N ASP A 168 -11.84 -21.85 21.23
CA ASP A 168 -12.17 -23.06 22.01
C ASP A 168 -13.10 -22.73 23.20
N HIS A 169 -13.07 -21.47 23.64
CA HIS A 169 -13.89 -20.94 24.73
C HIS A 169 -14.64 -19.69 24.26
N PRO A 170 -15.65 -19.82 23.39
CA PRO A 170 -16.38 -18.67 22.84
C PRO A 170 -17.23 -17.96 23.92
N THR A 171 -17.74 -16.78 23.56
CA THR A 171 -18.78 -16.10 24.33
C THR A 171 -20.10 -16.87 24.18
N VAL A 172 -20.70 -17.26 25.31
CA VAL A 172 -21.91 -18.08 25.35
C VAL A 172 -22.94 -17.39 26.23
N ILE A 173 -24.15 -17.21 25.71
CA ILE A 173 -25.30 -16.69 26.46
C ILE A 173 -26.23 -17.88 26.76
N ARG A 174 -26.58 -18.05 28.03
CA ARG A 174 -27.52 -19.08 28.49
C ARG A 174 -28.89 -18.47 28.71
N LYS A 175 -29.90 -18.97 28.01
CA LYS A 175 -31.29 -18.56 28.19
C LYS A 175 -32.21 -19.78 28.11
N ASN A 176 -33.14 -19.91 29.07
CA ASN A 176 -34.13 -20.99 29.11
C ASN A 176 -33.52 -22.40 28.93
N ASN A 177 -32.40 -22.67 29.63
CA ASN A 177 -31.60 -23.91 29.52
C ASN A 177 -30.94 -24.18 28.16
N ASN A 178 -30.95 -23.21 27.24
CA ASN A 178 -30.30 -23.30 25.94
C ASN A 178 -29.02 -22.45 25.93
N GLU A 179 -28.00 -22.93 25.23
CA GLU A 179 -26.73 -22.22 25.03
C GLU A 179 -26.68 -21.64 23.61
N TYR A 180 -26.45 -20.33 23.52
CA TYR A 180 -26.27 -19.62 22.26
C TYR A 180 -24.82 -19.14 22.17
N VAL A 181 -24.14 -19.54 21.10
CA VAL A 181 -22.71 -19.30 20.89
C VAL A 181 -22.52 -18.15 19.92
N PHE A 182 -21.57 -17.26 20.20
CA PHE A 182 -21.21 -16.19 19.29
C PHE A 182 -20.63 -16.74 17.97
N GLU A 183 -21.20 -16.38 16.82
CA GLU A 183 -20.75 -16.78 15.48
C GLU A 183 -20.40 -15.58 14.57
N GLY A 184 -20.09 -14.42 15.15
CA GLY A 184 -19.69 -13.22 14.43
C GLY A 184 -20.79 -12.16 14.31
N PHE A 185 -20.72 -11.34 13.27
CA PHE A 185 -21.64 -10.22 13.04
C PHE A 185 -22.37 -10.35 11.71
N SER A 186 -23.58 -9.82 11.65
CA SER A 186 -24.23 -9.42 10.41
C SER A 186 -24.15 -7.90 10.23
N ILE A 187 -24.18 -7.45 8.98
CA ILE A 187 -24.24 -6.04 8.61
C ILE A 187 -25.58 -5.74 7.93
N LEU A 188 -26.20 -4.63 8.33
CA LEU A 188 -27.34 -4.02 7.66
C LEU A 188 -26.86 -2.82 6.86
N SER A 189 -27.18 -2.79 5.57
CA SER A 189 -26.87 -1.69 4.67
C SER A 189 -28.14 -1.06 4.10
N HIS A 190 -28.12 0.25 3.89
CA HIS A 190 -29.19 0.99 3.22
C HIS A 190 -29.29 0.70 1.72
N TYR A 191 -28.31 0.01 1.17
CA TYR A 191 -28.20 -0.27 -0.26
C TYR A 191 -27.69 -1.69 -0.49
N PRO A 192 -27.97 -2.28 -1.67
CA PRO A 192 -27.47 -3.60 -2.00
C PRO A 192 -25.94 -3.58 -2.15
N LEU A 193 -25.27 -4.58 -1.56
CA LEU A 193 -23.83 -4.81 -1.65
C LEU A 193 -23.46 -5.70 -2.84
N GLU A 194 -24.07 -5.45 -4.00
CA GLU A 194 -23.82 -6.21 -5.22
C GLU A 194 -22.52 -5.74 -5.89
N ASN A 195 -21.80 -6.67 -6.53
CA ASN A 195 -20.57 -6.42 -7.29
C ASN A 195 -19.38 -5.82 -6.48
N ILE A 196 -19.39 -5.96 -5.15
CA ILE A 196 -18.24 -5.61 -4.30
C ILE A 196 -17.27 -6.80 -4.24
N PRO A 197 -15.98 -6.64 -4.58
CA PRO A 197 -15.01 -7.73 -4.50
C PRO A 197 -14.76 -8.13 -3.05
N VAL A 198 -14.21 -9.34 -2.84
CA VAL A 198 -13.86 -9.84 -1.50
C VAL A 198 -12.85 -8.89 -0.83
N CYS A 199 -13.13 -8.53 0.43
CA CYS A 199 -12.23 -7.70 1.23
C CYS A 199 -11.06 -8.53 1.73
N LEU A 200 -9.83 -8.07 1.49
CA LEU A 200 -8.59 -8.76 1.88
C LEU A 200 -7.94 -8.04 3.07
N LEU A 201 -7.84 -8.72 4.20
CA LEU A 201 -7.22 -8.22 5.44
C LEU A 201 -5.97 -9.03 5.75
N HIS A 202 -4.82 -8.36 5.94
CA HIS A 202 -3.61 -9.02 6.40
C HIS A 202 -3.39 -8.78 7.89
N ARG A 203 -3.46 -9.85 8.68
CA ARG A 203 -3.26 -9.81 10.14
C ARG A 203 -2.63 -11.13 10.60
N TYR A 204 -1.78 -11.10 11.63
CA TYR A 204 -1.10 -12.32 12.15
C TYR A 204 -0.31 -13.09 11.08
N ASN A 205 0.36 -12.37 10.18
CA ASN A 205 1.14 -12.93 9.07
C ASN A 205 0.30 -13.77 8.09
N ARG A 206 -1.02 -13.57 8.10
CA ARG A 206 -1.98 -14.33 7.31
C ARG A 206 -2.92 -13.37 6.60
N GLN A 207 -3.35 -13.78 5.42
CA GLN A 207 -4.40 -13.11 4.69
C GLN A 207 -5.77 -13.71 5.03
N TYR A 208 -6.69 -12.85 5.41
CA TYR A 208 -8.09 -13.16 5.63
C TYR A 208 -8.92 -12.58 4.49
N LYS A 209 -9.88 -13.37 4.03
CA LYS A 209 -10.92 -13.01 3.08
C LYS A 209 -12.20 -12.76 3.87
N ILE A 210 -12.73 -11.55 3.76
CA ILE A 210 -13.95 -11.11 4.42
C ILE A 210 -15.01 -10.90 3.33
N SER A 211 -16.14 -11.57 3.45
CA SER A 211 -17.27 -11.46 2.53
C SER A 211 -18.57 -11.18 3.29
N ALA A 212 -19.45 -10.40 2.68
CA ALA A 212 -20.80 -10.14 3.18
C ALA A 212 -21.79 -10.93 2.32
N ASN A 213 -22.34 -12.01 2.87
CA ASN A 213 -23.22 -12.93 2.15
C ASN A 213 -24.68 -12.57 2.42
N ALA A 214 -25.49 -12.35 1.38
CA ALA A 214 -26.88 -11.98 1.54
C ALA A 214 -27.67 -13.11 2.23
N GLU A 215 -28.42 -12.77 3.28
CA GLU A 215 -29.27 -13.70 4.02
C GLU A 215 -30.60 -13.01 4.36
N PRO A 216 -31.73 -13.73 4.42
CA PRO A 216 -32.98 -13.15 4.90
C PRO A 216 -32.83 -12.72 6.36
N ILE A 217 -33.52 -11.64 6.75
CA ILE A 217 -33.53 -11.22 8.14
C ILE A 217 -34.37 -12.21 8.95
N SER A 218 -33.75 -12.93 9.87
CA SER A 218 -34.41 -13.89 10.77
C SER A 218 -34.48 -13.42 12.24
N LEU A 219 -33.98 -12.22 12.54
CA LEU A 219 -33.74 -11.73 13.89
C LEU A 219 -34.64 -10.54 14.25
N ALA A 220 -35.16 -10.53 15.48
CA ALA A 220 -35.83 -9.37 16.04
C ALA A 220 -34.83 -8.32 16.56
N TYR A 221 -34.92 -7.08 16.10
CA TYR A 221 -34.09 -5.96 16.56
C TYR A 221 -34.82 -4.62 16.42
N THR A 222 -34.50 -3.66 17.30
CA THR A 222 -34.78 -2.23 17.04
C THR A 222 -33.49 -1.51 16.64
N LEU A 223 -33.61 -0.39 15.91
CA LEU A 223 -32.43 0.40 15.54
C LEU A 223 -31.73 0.97 16.79
N GLN A 224 -32.51 1.35 17.80
CA GLN A 224 -31.98 1.82 19.07
C GLN A 224 -31.15 0.75 19.82
N ASP A 225 -31.59 -0.52 19.80
CA ASP A 225 -30.82 -1.62 20.41
C ASP A 225 -29.46 -1.76 19.73
N LEU A 226 -29.44 -1.74 18.39
CA LEU A 226 -28.23 -1.82 17.61
C LEU A 226 -27.32 -0.61 17.86
N GLU A 227 -27.90 0.59 17.95
CA GLU A 227 -27.12 1.79 18.19
C GLU A 227 -26.43 1.77 19.54
N LEU A 228 -27.17 1.40 20.57
CA LEU A 228 -26.69 1.30 21.94
C LEU A 228 -25.61 0.21 22.08
N PHE A 229 -25.82 -0.96 21.47
CA PHE A 229 -24.84 -2.03 21.47
C PHE A 229 -23.53 -1.61 20.79
N GLN A 230 -23.62 -0.96 19.62
CA GLN A 230 -22.44 -0.50 18.87
C GLN A 230 -21.69 0.64 19.58
N GLU A 231 -22.40 1.59 20.19
CA GLU A 231 -21.81 2.64 21.03
C GLU A 231 -21.03 2.01 22.20
N PHE A 232 -21.66 1.08 22.93
CA PHE A 232 -20.99 0.36 24.01
C PHE A 232 -19.77 -0.41 23.52
N LEU A 233 -19.89 -1.16 22.42
CA LEU A 233 -18.80 -2.01 21.93
C LEU A 233 -17.64 -1.20 21.37
N PHE A 234 -17.88 -0.22 20.50
CA PHE A 234 -16.82 0.46 19.77
C PHE A 234 -16.26 1.67 20.53
N ASP A 235 -17.11 2.46 21.19
CA ASP A 235 -16.69 3.70 21.83
C ASP A 235 -16.21 3.46 23.27
N HIS A 236 -16.90 2.59 24.01
CA HIS A 236 -16.59 2.34 25.42
C HIS A 236 -15.72 1.11 25.67
N LEU A 237 -16.00 -0.01 25.02
CA LEU A 237 -15.28 -1.27 25.26
C LEU A 237 -13.95 -1.30 24.50
N LEU A 238 -13.97 -0.96 23.21
CA LEU A 238 -12.79 -1.00 22.33
C LEU A 238 -12.08 0.34 22.16
N GLU A 239 -12.68 1.46 22.59
CA GLU A 239 -12.12 2.81 22.47
C GLU A 239 -11.62 3.11 21.04
N LEU A 240 -12.52 3.16 20.05
CA LEU A 240 -12.20 3.51 18.66
C LEU A 240 -12.66 4.95 18.31
N PRO A 241 -12.07 5.99 18.93
CA PRO A 241 -12.63 7.34 18.92
C PRO A 241 -12.67 8.00 17.53
N ASP A 242 -11.78 7.59 16.62
CA ASP A 242 -11.68 8.17 15.28
C ASP A 242 -12.43 7.34 14.22
N TRP A 243 -13.12 6.28 14.63
CA TRP A 243 -13.99 5.49 13.75
C TRP A 243 -15.46 5.80 14.01
N SER A 244 -16.03 6.69 13.18
CA SER A 244 -17.43 7.05 13.27
C SER A 244 -18.27 6.29 12.23
N LEU A 245 -19.35 5.68 12.70
CA LEU A 245 -20.43 5.13 11.86
C LEU A 245 -21.56 6.13 11.61
N LYS A 246 -21.51 7.32 12.24
CA LYS A 246 -22.47 8.39 11.97
C LYS A 246 -22.24 8.93 10.56
N ASP A 247 -23.34 9.23 9.88
CA ASP A 247 -23.28 9.86 8.59
C ASP A 247 -22.62 11.25 8.71
N PRO A 248 -21.55 11.56 7.94
CA PRO A 248 -20.97 12.90 7.94
C PRO A 248 -21.90 13.97 7.35
N ASN A 249 -22.91 13.59 6.58
CA ASN A 249 -23.79 14.48 5.83
C ASN A 249 -25.23 14.54 6.36
N GLY A 250 -25.54 13.84 7.46
CA GLY A 250 -26.88 13.72 8.01
C GLY A 250 -26.89 13.16 9.43
N ASP A 251 -28.09 12.94 9.98
CA ASP A 251 -28.27 12.47 11.36
C ASP A 251 -28.37 10.95 11.49
N GLY A 252 -28.37 10.22 10.36
CA GLY A 252 -28.47 8.77 10.31
C GLY A 252 -27.15 8.03 10.59
N ARG A 253 -27.23 6.69 10.65
CA ARG A 253 -26.06 5.81 10.75
C ARG A 253 -25.79 5.07 9.45
N LEU A 254 -24.54 5.03 9.00
CA LEU A 254 -24.15 4.45 7.70
C LEU A 254 -24.40 2.94 7.62
N PHE A 255 -24.13 2.22 8.69
CA PHE A 255 -24.31 0.77 8.80
C PHE A 255 -24.74 0.41 10.21
N TYR A 256 -25.44 -0.72 10.34
CA TYR A 256 -25.73 -1.33 11.64
C TYR A 256 -25.17 -2.75 11.70
N PHE A 257 -24.61 -3.11 12.86
CA PHE A 257 -24.08 -4.46 13.10
C PHE A 257 -24.92 -5.23 14.10
N ILE A 258 -25.33 -6.45 13.72
CA ILE A 258 -26.08 -7.37 14.58
C ILE A 258 -25.11 -8.42 15.14
N PRO A 259 -24.92 -8.55 16.46
CA PRO A 259 -24.18 -9.66 17.04
C PRO A 259 -24.95 -10.97 16.88
N LEU A 260 -24.33 -12.01 16.33
CA LEU A 260 -24.97 -13.30 16.07
C LEU A 260 -24.67 -14.28 17.21
N PHE A 261 -25.67 -14.54 18.04
CA PHE A 261 -25.66 -15.61 19.03
C PHE A 261 -26.56 -16.74 18.57
N VAL A 262 -25.94 -17.85 18.18
CA VAL A 262 -26.57 -18.90 17.40
C VAL A 262 -26.65 -20.19 18.20
N ARG A 263 -27.78 -20.88 18.08
CA ARG A 263 -27.99 -22.25 18.52
C ARG A 263 -28.36 -23.11 17.32
N LYS A 264 -27.64 -24.23 17.14
CA LYS A 264 -27.94 -25.21 16.09
C LYS A 264 -28.86 -26.28 16.68
N SER A 265 -30.08 -26.39 16.16
CA SER A 265 -31.02 -27.45 16.53
C SER A 265 -30.74 -28.75 15.76
N HIS A 266 -31.23 -29.88 16.27
CA HIS A 266 -31.12 -31.20 15.61
C HIS A 266 -31.80 -31.25 14.24
N GLU A 267 -32.77 -30.38 13.97
CA GLU A 267 -33.56 -30.33 12.72
C GLU A 267 -32.99 -29.37 11.64
N LYS A 268 -31.72 -28.96 11.76
CA LYS A 268 -31.06 -27.93 10.90
C LYS A 268 -31.66 -26.52 10.98
N SER A 269 -32.64 -26.26 11.86
CA SER A 269 -33.07 -24.90 12.17
C SER A 269 -32.00 -24.20 13.03
N VAL A 270 -31.70 -22.97 12.65
CA VAL A 270 -30.73 -22.10 13.32
C VAL A 270 -31.54 -21.09 14.12
N GLU A 271 -31.46 -21.18 15.44
CA GLU A 271 -32.14 -20.25 16.35
C GLU A 271 -31.16 -19.16 16.78
N THR A 272 -31.63 -17.91 16.86
CA THR A 272 -30.78 -16.75 17.16
C THR A 272 -31.41 -15.84 18.21
N LEU A 273 -30.59 -15.32 19.13
CA LEU A 273 -31.05 -14.35 20.12
C LEU A 273 -31.31 -12.97 19.50
N SER A 274 -32.33 -12.27 20.01
CA SER A 274 -32.58 -10.86 19.70
C SER A 274 -31.55 -9.96 20.37
N VAL A 275 -31.36 -8.76 19.81
CA VAL A 275 -30.36 -7.80 20.33
C VAL A 275 -30.74 -7.28 21.72
N ALA A 276 -32.04 -7.12 21.99
CA ALA A 276 -32.53 -6.73 23.30
C ALA A 276 -32.15 -7.76 24.38
N GLU A 277 -32.22 -9.06 24.08
CA GLU A 277 -31.81 -10.13 24.99
C GLU A 277 -30.29 -10.13 25.24
N VAL A 278 -29.49 -9.77 24.22
CA VAL A 278 -28.04 -9.60 24.38
C VAL A 278 -27.74 -8.41 25.29
N LEU A 279 -28.42 -7.27 25.11
CA LEU A 279 -28.27 -6.09 25.97
C LEU A 279 -28.68 -6.39 27.42
N GLU A 280 -29.80 -7.10 27.60
CA GLU A 280 -30.28 -7.54 28.91
C GLU A 280 -29.26 -8.47 29.58
N TYR A 281 -28.69 -9.43 28.83
CA TYR A 281 -27.63 -10.30 29.34
C TYR A 281 -26.43 -9.49 29.84
N ILE A 282 -25.92 -8.55 29.02
CA ILE A 282 -24.77 -7.72 29.39
C ILE A 282 -25.09 -6.89 30.65
N LEU A 283 -26.28 -6.31 30.74
CA LEU A 283 -26.70 -5.51 31.87
C LEU A 283 -26.82 -6.33 33.16
N ASN A 284 -27.38 -7.54 33.07
CA ASN A 284 -27.56 -8.45 34.21
C ASN A 284 -26.22 -9.03 34.68
N PHE A 285 -25.33 -9.35 33.74
CA PHE A 285 -24.00 -9.86 34.01
C PHE A 285 -23.05 -8.77 34.53
N SER A 286 -23.37 -7.50 34.31
CA SER A 286 -22.61 -6.33 34.79
C SER A 286 -22.62 -6.20 36.32
N GLN A 287 -21.78 -6.99 36.97
CA GLN A 287 -21.60 -7.00 38.43
C GLN A 287 -20.11 -6.79 38.75
N PRO A 288 -19.77 -6.32 39.96
CA PRO A 288 -18.38 -6.26 40.41
C PRO A 288 -17.66 -7.59 40.17
N LEU A 289 -16.43 -7.53 39.66
CA LEU A 289 -15.61 -8.71 39.40
C LEU A 289 -15.43 -9.56 40.67
N PHE A 290 -15.21 -8.85 41.77
CA PHE A 290 -15.02 -9.38 43.11
C PHE A 290 -16.04 -8.76 44.06
N ASP A 291 -16.80 -9.61 44.75
CA ASP A 291 -17.65 -9.18 45.86
C ASP A 291 -16.84 -9.14 47.16
N VAL A 292 -17.42 -8.61 48.24
CA VAL A 292 -16.73 -8.58 49.54
C VAL A 292 -16.51 -10.00 50.10
N GLN A 293 -17.38 -10.95 49.73
CA GLN A 293 -17.30 -12.34 50.19
C GLN A 293 -16.09 -13.07 49.60
N CYS A 294 -15.59 -12.66 48.43
CA CYS A 294 -14.44 -13.30 47.81
C CYS A 294 -13.16 -13.25 48.65
N LEU A 295 -13.08 -12.30 49.57
CA LEU A 295 -11.97 -12.16 50.50
C LEU A 295 -11.88 -13.35 51.50
N LEU A 296 -12.96 -14.11 51.66
CA LEU A 296 -13.07 -15.27 52.56
C LEU A 296 -13.05 -16.61 51.82
N TYR A 297 -12.98 -16.62 50.49
CA TYR A 297 -13.03 -17.85 49.70
C TYR A 297 -11.86 -18.78 50.00
N ASP A 298 -12.14 -20.08 49.97
CA ASP A 298 -11.13 -21.12 50.07
C ASP A 298 -10.37 -21.30 48.74
N ASN A 299 -9.40 -22.21 48.69
CA ASN A 299 -8.60 -22.41 47.49
C ASN A 299 -9.39 -23.00 46.31
N GLU A 300 -10.47 -23.73 46.55
CA GLU A 300 -11.28 -24.34 45.49
C GLU A 300 -12.21 -23.30 44.86
N ASP A 301 -12.85 -22.47 45.67
CA ASP A 301 -13.66 -21.34 45.22
C ASP A 301 -12.83 -20.32 44.43
N ARG A 302 -11.60 -20.03 44.90
CA ARG A 302 -10.64 -19.17 44.19
C ARG A 302 -10.30 -19.71 42.79
N LYS A 303 -10.01 -21.02 42.68
CA LYS A 303 -9.74 -21.67 41.39
C LYS A 303 -10.95 -21.62 40.48
N LYS A 304 -12.15 -21.87 41.02
CA LYS A 304 -13.41 -21.87 40.26
C LYS A 304 -13.65 -20.52 39.59
N ILE A 305 -13.52 -19.44 40.35
CA ILE A 305 -13.70 -18.07 39.81
C ILE A 305 -12.60 -17.72 38.84
N THR A 306 -11.34 -18.09 39.14
CA THR A 306 -10.22 -17.84 38.22
C THR A 306 -10.46 -18.53 36.87
N ASN A 307 -10.91 -19.78 36.87
CA ASN A 307 -11.23 -20.51 35.64
C ASN A 307 -12.45 -19.92 34.90
N GLU A 308 -13.44 -19.38 35.61
CA GLU A 308 -14.63 -18.77 35.02
C GLU A 308 -14.28 -17.46 34.28
N VAL A 309 -13.47 -16.61 34.89
CA VAL A 309 -13.16 -15.26 34.37
C VAL A 309 -11.94 -15.22 33.46
N THR A 310 -11.08 -16.23 33.47
CA THR A 310 -9.90 -16.27 32.57
C THR A 310 -10.34 -16.26 31.10
N GLY A 311 -9.76 -15.35 30.33
CA GLY A 311 -10.10 -15.11 28.93
C GLY A 311 -11.34 -14.23 28.72
N SER A 312 -12.04 -13.84 29.79
CA SER A 312 -13.13 -12.86 29.74
C SER A 312 -12.61 -11.42 29.75
N LEU A 313 -13.45 -10.51 29.30
CA LEU A 313 -13.21 -9.07 29.37
C LEU A 313 -13.81 -8.51 30.65
N VAL A 314 -13.07 -7.59 31.25
CA VAL A 314 -13.52 -6.81 32.42
C VAL A 314 -13.48 -5.33 32.09
N TYR A 315 -14.50 -4.62 32.56
CA TYR A 315 -14.79 -3.25 32.17
C TYR A 315 -14.80 -2.32 33.37
N SER A 316 -14.24 -1.12 33.22
CA SER A 316 -14.34 -0.03 34.18
C SER A 316 -14.47 1.30 33.43
N PRO A 317 -15.60 2.02 33.57
CA PRO A 317 -15.81 3.29 32.86
C PRO A 317 -14.89 4.42 33.35
N PHE A 318 -14.29 4.27 34.54
CA PHE A 318 -13.45 5.27 35.20
C PHE A 318 -11.95 5.15 34.84
N LEU A 319 -11.57 4.08 34.14
CA LEU A 319 -10.18 3.78 33.79
C LEU A 319 -9.91 3.99 32.29
N LYS A 320 -8.63 4.24 31.97
CA LYS A 320 -8.08 4.27 30.62
C LYS A 320 -6.91 3.26 30.48
N PRO A 321 -6.99 2.27 29.58
CA PRO A 321 -8.16 1.94 28.77
C PRO A 321 -9.32 1.45 29.64
N SER A 322 -10.57 1.57 29.18
CA SER A 322 -11.74 1.17 29.96
C SER A 322 -11.95 -0.36 30.05
N THR A 323 -11.31 -1.15 29.19
CA THR A 323 -11.46 -2.61 29.16
C THR A 323 -10.11 -3.31 29.06
N ILE A 324 -9.96 -4.44 29.77
CA ILE A 324 -8.84 -5.37 29.60
C ILE A 324 -9.33 -6.82 29.62
N ARG A 325 -8.54 -7.73 29.03
CA ARG A 325 -8.71 -9.18 29.16
C ARG A 325 -8.09 -9.68 30.46
N VAL A 326 -8.80 -10.53 31.19
CA VAL A 326 -8.26 -11.25 32.35
C VAL A 326 -7.47 -12.46 31.87
N ASP A 327 -6.17 -12.51 32.16
CA ASP A 327 -5.33 -13.65 31.81
C ASP A 327 -5.08 -14.61 32.97
N ASP A 328 -5.17 -14.10 34.22
CA ASP A 328 -5.06 -14.84 35.48
C ASP A 328 -5.49 -13.91 36.65
N ILE A 329 -5.66 -14.46 37.86
CA ILE A 329 -5.93 -13.68 39.09
C ILE A 329 -4.88 -13.99 40.16
N ASP A 330 -4.30 -12.94 40.74
CA ASP A 330 -3.39 -13.02 41.88
C ASP A 330 -4.16 -12.89 43.20
N TRP A 331 -4.21 -14.01 43.94
CA TRP A 331 -4.86 -14.12 45.25
C TRP A 331 -3.88 -13.98 46.44
N SER A 332 -2.59 -13.71 46.20
CA SER A 332 -1.54 -13.81 47.23
C SER A 332 -1.63 -12.79 48.37
N LYS A 333 -2.18 -11.60 48.11
CA LYS A 333 -2.25 -10.48 49.06
C LYS A 333 -3.66 -10.13 49.51
N VAL A 334 -4.58 -11.07 49.41
CA VAL A 334 -5.99 -10.88 49.76
C VAL A 334 -6.14 -10.88 51.28
N CYS A 335 -6.72 -9.83 51.84
CA CYS A 335 -6.95 -9.70 53.29
C CYS A 335 -8.31 -9.03 53.55
N TYR A 336 -9.11 -9.67 54.39
CA TYR A 336 -10.46 -9.24 54.72
C TYR A 336 -10.46 -7.94 55.55
N GLU A 337 -9.57 -7.82 56.52
CA GLU A 337 -9.50 -6.68 57.45
C GLU A 337 -9.13 -5.38 56.73
N SER A 338 -8.21 -5.46 55.77
CA SER A 338 -7.75 -4.33 54.96
C SER A 338 -8.59 -4.10 53.70
N ARG A 339 -9.61 -4.93 53.44
CA ARG A 339 -10.39 -4.95 52.19
C ARG A 339 -9.52 -4.94 50.94
N THR A 340 -8.43 -5.70 50.95
CA THR A 340 -7.52 -5.80 49.82
C THR A 340 -8.03 -6.88 48.86
N TYR A 341 -8.55 -6.42 47.72
CA TYR A 341 -9.14 -7.30 46.72
C TYR A 341 -8.06 -8.06 45.91
N PRO A 342 -8.43 -9.18 45.28
CA PRO A 342 -7.54 -9.91 44.38
C PRO A 342 -7.13 -9.04 43.20
N LYS A 343 -5.94 -9.28 42.66
CA LYS A 343 -5.42 -8.49 41.53
C LYS A 343 -5.61 -9.21 40.22
N VAL A 344 -6.01 -8.48 39.20
CA VAL A 344 -6.13 -8.98 37.83
C VAL A 344 -4.76 -8.98 37.18
N ILE A 345 -4.36 -10.12 36.64
CA ILE A 345 -3.16 -10.25 35.82
C ILE A 345 -3.58 -10.12 34.35
N HIS A 346 -2.94 -9.19 33.66
CA HIS A 346 -3.14 -8.98 32.23
C HIS A 346 -1.79 -9.02 31.51
N CYS A 347 -1.71 -9.80 30.44
CA CYS A 347 -0.56 -9.93 29.57
C CYS A 347 -0.84 -9.19 28.26
N SER A 348 -0.33 -7.97 28.16
CA SER A 348 -0.44 -7.13 26.98
C SER A 348 0.84 -7.14 26.15
N HIS A 349 0.79 -6.48 24.99
CA HIS A 349 1.94 -6.21 24.16
C HIS A 349 2.21 -4.71 24.09
N ARG A 350 3.46 -4.32 24.33
CA ARG A 350 3.96 -2.98 24.06
C ARG A 350 3.93 -2.73 22.56
N PRO A 351 3.39 -1.58 22.10
CA PRO A 351 3.42 -1.19 20.70
C PRO A 351 4.84 -1.18 20.13
N HIS A 352 4.94 -1.44 18.83
CA HIS A 352 6.23 -1.47 18.11
C HIS A 352 7.09 -0.23 18.39
N HIS A 353 6.48 0.95 18.33
CA HIS A 353 7.12 2.26 18.53
C HIS A 353 7.83 2.41 19.89
N HIS A 354 7.34 1.77 20.94
CA HIS A 354 7.91 1.86 22.30
C HIS A 354 8.64 0.59 22.74
N SER A 355 8.65 -0.45 21.90
CA SER A 355 9.36 -1.70 22.15
C SER A 355 10.82 -1.64 21.67
N TYR A 356 11.59 -2.69 21.94
CA TYR A 356 12.93 -2.87 21.40
C TYR A 356 13.00 -2.77 19.86
N LEU A 357 11.90 -2.99 19.14
CA LEU A 357 11.87 -2.94 17.67
C LEU A 357 12.13 -1.55 17.09
N ASN A 358 11.81 -0.49 17.83
CA ASN A 358 12.12 0.90 17.43
C ASN A 358 13.39 1.44 18.11
N ASN A 359 14.10 0.62 18.87
CA ASN A 359 15.30 1.06 19.56
C ASN A 359 16.46 1.19 18.57
N LYS A 360 17.06 2.38 18.47
CA LYS A 360 18.17 2.66 17.55
C LYS A 360 19.34 1.67 17.70
N LYS A 361 19.77 1.38 18.94
CA LYS A 361 20.86 0.43 19.21
C LYS A 361 20.48 -0.99 18.79
N TYR A 362 19.24 -1.42 19.01
CA TYR A 362 18.76 -2.73 18.57
C TYR A 362 18.79 -2.85 17.04
N LEU A 363 18.31 -1.83 16.32
CA LEU A 363 18.30 -1.78 14.86
C LEU A 363 19.73 -1.78 14.29
N GLU A 364 20.64 -1.01 14.88
CA GLU A 364 22.06 -0.98 14.52
C GLU A 364 22.72 -2.37 14.66
N ILE A 365 22.47 -3.07 15.77
CA ILE A 365 23.04 -4.42 16.00
C ILE A 365 22.38 -5.46 15.06
N CYS A 366 21.07 -5.36 14.81
CA CYS A 366 20.40 -6.22 13.83
C CYS A 366 21.01 -6.05 12.44
N HIS A 367 21.23 -4.80 12.05
CA HIS A 367 21.85 -4.45 10.78
C HIS A 367 23.30 -4.92 10.69
N GLU A 368 24.09 -4.77 11.76
CA GLU A 368 25.44 -5.33 11.87
C GLU A 368 25.42 -6.85 11.66
N ARG A 369 24.56 -7.56 12.39
CA ARG A 369 24.42 -9.02 12.28
C ARG A 369 24.00 -9.45 10.88
N ASN A 370 23.01 -8.79 10.28
CA ASN A 370 22.55 -9.08 8.92
C ASN A 370 23.66 -8.77 7.90
N THR A 371 24.38 -7.65 8.05
CA THR A 371 25.53 -7.29 7.21
C THR A 371 26.65 -8.34 7.33
N LEU A 372 26.95 -8.84 8.53
CA LEU A 372 27.91 -9.94 8.73
C LEU A 372 27.45 -11.24 8.06
N ARG A 373 26.14 -11.54 8.13
CA ARG A 373 25.55 -12.75 7.55
C ARG A 373 25.59 -12.73 6.03
N GLU A 374 25.09 -11.64 5.45
CA GLU A 374 25.05 -11.49 4.00
C GLU A 374 26.45 -11.25 3.44
N GLY A 375 27.30 -10.46 4.10
CA GLY A 375 28.69 -10.27 3.70
C GLY A 375 29.51 -11.57 3.72
N PHE A 376 29.24 -12.49 4.66
CA PHE A 376 29.91 -13.80 4.69
C PHE A 376 29.36 -14.77 3.65
N LYS A 377 28.03 -14.86 3.49
CA LYS A 377 27.40 -15.68 2.43
C LYS A 377 27.80 -15.21 1.02
N ALA A 378 27.84 -13.90 0.80
CA ALA A 378 28.27 -13.29 -0.46
C ALA A 378 29.79 -13.38 -0.68
N GLY A 379 30.55 -13.75 0.36
CA GLY A 379 32.01 -13.88 0.30
C GLY A 379 32.76 -12.55 0.24
N VAL A 380 32.10 -11.46 0.64
CA VAL A 380 32.59 -10.06 0.70
C VAL A 380 33.52 -9.85 1.92
N LEU A 381 33.26 -10.55 3.02
CA LEU A 381 34.06 -10.45 4.24
C LEU A 381 35.31 -11.34 4.16
N LEU A 382 36.50 -10.72 4.15
CA LEU A 382 37.82 -11.38 4.22
C LEU A 382 38.13 -12.05 5.58
N LYS A 383 37.13 -12.20 6.47
CA LYS A 383 37.29 -12.78 7.81
C LYS A 383 37.11 -14.29 7.76
N SER A 384 37.81 -15.02 8.63
CA SER A 384 37.64 -16.48 8.71
C SER A 384 36.24 -16.85 9.22
N GLY A 385 35.69 -17.98 8.78
CA GLY A 385 34.33 -18.41 9.17
C GLY A 385 34.14 -18.51 10.69
N LYS A 386 35.19 -18.89 11.43
CA LYS A 386 35.19 -18.91 12.90
C LYS A 386 35.03 -17.51 13.50
N GLN A 387 35.74 -16.51 12.97
CA GLN A 387 35.64 -15.12 13.44
C GLN A 387 34.27 -14.52 13.17
N VAL A 388 33.68 -14.80 12.00
CA VAL A 388 32.34 -14.32 11.66
C VAL A 388 31.29 -14.93 12.57
N SER A 389 31.35 -16.25 12.79
CA SER A 389 30.44 -16.94 13.70
C SER A 389 30.52 -16.39 15.13
N GLU A 390 31.72 -16.06 15.61
CA GLU A 390 31.89 -15.49 16.95
C GLU A 390 31.31 -14.07 17.06
N LEU A 391 31.50 -13.23 16.04
CA LEU A 391 30.91 -11.88 15.99
C LEU A 391 29.38 -11.93 15.91
N MET A 392 28.82 -12.85 15.13
CA MET A 392 27.36 -13.08 15.09
C MET A 392 26.82 -13.50 16.44
N ARG A 393 27.49 -14.45 17.12
CA ARG A 393 27.12 -14.89 18.47
C ARG A 393 27.11 -13.72 19.46
N LYS A 394 28.16 -12.88 19.44
CA LYS A 394 28.22 -11.67 20.28
C LYS A 394 27.10 -10.67 19.95
N ALA A 395 26.75 -10.51 18.69
CA ALA A 395 25.63 -9.66 18.28
C ALA A 395 24.29 -10.23 18.77
N GLU A 396 24.07 -11.55 18.65
CA GLU A 396 22.87 -12.23 19.16
C GLU A 396 22.72 -12.12 20.67
N GLU A 397 23.81 -12.30 21.43
CA GLU A 397 23.81 -12.08 22.88
C GLU A 397 23.40 -10.65 23.25
N LYS A 398 23.93 -9.64 22.54
CA LYS A 398 23.54 -8.23 22.76
C LYS A 398 22.07 -8.00 22.42
N LEU A 399 21.57 -8.57 21.34
CA LEU A 399 20.15 -8.47 20.95
C LEU A 399 19.24 -9.11 21.99
N SER A 400 19.59 -10.29 22.50
CA SER A 400 18.83 -10.97 23.56
C SER A 400 18.79 -10.14 24.84
N ARG A 401 19.92 -9.56 25.26
CA ARG A 401 19.97 -8.65 26.43
C ARG A 401 19.05 -7.44 26.27
N ILE A 402 18.96 -6.85 25.08
CA ILE A 402 18.05 -5.72 24.82
C ILE A 402 16.58 -6.18 24.83
N LYS A 403 16.27 -7.36 24.27
CA LYS A 403 14.91 -7.92 24.27
C LYS A 403 14.41 -8.25 25.68
N GLU A 404 15.29 -8.71 26.56
CA GLU A 404 14.98 -9.08 27.94
C GLU A 404 14.90 -7.86 28.88
N SER A 405 15.42 -6.70 28.47
CA SER A 405 15.31 -5.47 29.24
C SER A 405 13.84 -5.11 29.48
N SER A 406 13.42 -5.05 30.75
CA SER A 406 12.03 -4.80 31.17
C SER A 406 11.40 -3.56 30.51
N ASN A 407 12.16 -2.48 30.36
CA ASN A 407 11.70 -1.22 29.79
C ASN A 407 11.45 -1.27 28.27
N LEU A 408 12.01 -2.25 27.57
CA LEU A 408 11.90 -2.39 26.11
C LEU A 408 11.24 -3.71 25.68
N LYS A 409 11.06 -4.65 26.60
CA LYS A 409 10.41 -5.94 26.38
C LYS A 409 9.02 -5.73 25.77
N ARG A 410 8.69 -6.52 24.76
CA ARG A 410 7.42 -6.39 24.04
C ARG A 410 6.26 -6.98 24.81
N GLU A 411 6.40 -8.19 25.34
CA GLU A 411 5.39 -8.79 26.20
C GLU A 411 5.48 -8.19 27.60
N VAL A 412 4.36 -7.65 28.08
CA VAL A 412 4.28 -7.02 29.40
C VAL A 412 3.20 -7.70 30.20
N ARG A 413 3.59 -8.18 31.39
CA ARG A 413 2.66 -8.67 32.41
C ARG A 413 2.41 -7.53 33.39
N VAL A 414 1.17 -7.08 33.47
CA VAL A 414 0.72 -6.08 34.44
C VAL A 414 -0.18 -6.73 35.48
N VAL A 415 -0.13 -6.21 36.69
CA VAL A 415 -0.94 -6.66 37.83
C VAL A 415 -1.70 -5.45 38.34
N ILE A 416 -3.01 -5.46 38.17
CA ILE A 416 -3.89 -4.31 38.38
C ILE A 416 -4.89 -4.66 39.49
N ASP A 417 -5.28 -3.68 40.29
CA ASP A 417 -6.29 -3.89 41.33
C ASP A 417 -7.63 -4.32 40.72
N GLY A 418 -8.18 -5.42 41.23
CA GLY A 418 -9.43 -6.02 40.78
C GLY A 418 -10.69 -5.29 41.23
N GLU A 419 -10.61 -4.46 42.28
CA GLU A 419 -11.79 -3.83 42.91
C GLU A 419 -12.63 -3.01 41.92
N ARG A 420 -11.96 -2.34 40.98
CA ARG A 420 -12.59 -1.33 40.10
C ARG A 420 -13.21 -1.91 38.83
N PHE A 421 -13.18 -3.23 38.67
CA PHE A 421 -13.64 -3.91 37.47
C PHE A 421 -15.00 -4.55 37.64
N ASN A 422 -15.81 -4.45 36.60
CA ASN A 422 -17.06 -5.19 36.45
C ASN A 422 -16.88 -6.32 35.43
N ARG A 423 -17.58 -7.42 35.67
CA ARG A 423 -17.77 -8.48 34.68
C ARG A 423 -18.71 -7.97 33.60
N ILE A 424 -18.57 -8.42 32.36
CA ILE A 424 -19.51 -8.06 31.27
C ILE A 424 -20.01 -9.27 30.46
N GLY A 425 -19.43 -10.45 30.69
CA GLY A 425 -19.85 -11.70 30.05
C GLY A 425 -19.37 -11.85 28.61
N LEU A 426 -18.62 -10.87 28.09
CA LEU A 426 -18.01 -10.90 26.77
C LEU A 426 -16.56 -11.37 26.84
N LYS A 427 -16.09 -12.05 25.80
CA LYS A 427 -14.70 -12.53 25.68
C LYS A 427 -14.01 -11.93 24.46
N GLY A 428 -12.72 -12.23 24.30
CA GLY A 428 -11.89 -11.70 23.21
C GLY A 428 -12.26 -12.18 21.79
N ASP A 429 -13.16 -13.15 21.65
CA ASP A 429 -13.69 -13.60 20.36
C ASP A 429 -14.57 -12.53 19.68
N ILE A 430 -15.40 -11.83 20.47
CA ILE A 430 -16.20 -10.69 19.99
C ILE A 430 -15.28 -9.55 19.55
N THR A 431 -14.27 -9.22 20.36
CA THR A 431 -13.26 -8.21 20.01
C THR A 431 -12.59 -8.52 18.69
N GLN A 432 -12.25 -9.78 18.43
CA GLN A 432 -11.62 -10.15 17.17
C GLN A 432 -12.50 -9.82 15.98
N HIS A 433 -13.77 -10.23 16.03
CA HIS A 433 -14.70 -10.00 14.93
C HIS A 433 -15.03 -8.51 14.78
N ALA A 434 -15.13 -7.77 15.88
CA ALA A 434 -15.42 -6.35 15.90
C ALA A 434 -14.31 -5.52 15.21
N LEU A 435 -13.04 -5.85 15.47
CA LEU A 435 -11.88 -5.10 14.96
C LEU A 435 -11.53 -5.39 13.48
N LEU A 436 -12.43 -6.07 12.75
CA LEU A 436 -12.39 -6.27 11.29
C LEU A 436 -13.35 -5.34 10.57
N LEU A 437 -14.42 -4.95 11.26
CA LEU A 437 -15.53 -4.20 10.70
C LEU A 437 -15.09 -2.83 10.15
N PRO A 438 -14.13 -2.10 10.77
CA PRO A 438 -13.59 -0.88 10.18
C PRO A 438 -13.05 -1.10 8.75
N THR A 439 -12.24 -2.14 8.56
CA THR A 439 -11.67 -2.52 7.25
C THR A 439 -12.78 -2.86 6.25
N LEU A 440 -13.77 -3.65 6.66
CA LEU A 440 -14.89 -4.04 5.79
C LEU A 440 -15.75 -2.83 5.39
N VAL A 441 -16.05 -1.93 6.34
CA VAL A 441 -16.82 -0.70 6.08
C VAL A 441 -16.08 0.21 5.12
N HIS A 442 -14.77 0.41 5.33
CA HIS A 442 -13.95 1.17 4.40
C HIS A 442 -13.97 0.56 3.00
N HIS A 443 -13.79 -0.76 2.90
CA HIS A 443 -13.82 -1.47 1.61
C HIS A 443 -15.15 -1.28 0.89
N ILE A 444 -16.27 -1.43 1.58
CA ILE A 444 -17.61 -1.22 1.01
C ILE A 444 -17.79 0.24 0.54
N ARG A 445 -17.48 1.22 1.40
CA ARG A 445 -17.63 2.65 1.09
C ARG A 445 -16.72 3.08 -0.06
N PHE A 446 -15.48 2.60 -0.08
CA PHE A 446 -14.52 2.85 -1.15
C PHE A 446 -15.02 2.30 -2.47
N HIS A 447 -15.40 1.02 -2.54
CA HIS A 447 -15.93 0.43 -3.78
C HIS A 447 -17.21 1.10 -4.25
N ARG A 448 -18.05 1.59 -3.33
CA ARG A 448 -19.20 2.42 -3.69
C ARG A 448 -18.77 3.73 -4.33
N SER A 449 -17.77 4.42 -3.77
CA SER A 449 -17.26 5.66 -4.37
C SER A 449 -16.67 5.44 -5.76
N LEU A 450 -16.12 4.27 -6.04
CA LEU A 450 -15.56 3.95 -7.35
C LEU A 450 -16.61 3.90 -8.46
N TYR A 451 -17.89 3.64 -8.15
CA TYR A 451 -18.95 3.73 -9.17
C TYR A 451 -19.10 5.16 -9.71
N TYR A 452 -19.05 6.16 -8.83
CA TYR A 452 -19.09 7.57 -9.24
C TYR A 452 -17.83 7.98 -10.01
N PHE A 453 -16.68 7.39 -9.67
CA PHE A 453 -15.45 7.60 -10.41
C PHE A 453 -15.54 7.03 -11.84
N GLU A 454 -16.05 5.81 -11.98
CA GLU A 454 -16.29 5.17 -13.28
C GLU A 454 -17.30 5.94 -14.14
N GLU A 455 -18.35 6.46 -13.52
CA GLU A 455 -19.32 7.35 -14.17
C GLU A 455 -18.64 8.65 -14.66
N ALA A 456 -17.79 9.26 -13.83
CA ALA A 456 -17.06 10.48 -14.19
C ALA A 456 -16.07 10.27 -15.36
N ILE A 457 -15.44 9.09 -15.45
CA ILE A 457 -14.55 8.75 -16.58
C ILE A 457 -15.34 8.33 -17.83
N GLY A 458 -16.60 7.90 -17.68
CA GLY A 458 -17.35 7.25 -18.75
C GLY A 458 -16.79 5.85 -19.09
N TYR A 459 -16.24 5.15 -18.10
CA TYR A 459 -15.67 3.81 -18.25
C TYR A 459 -15.96 2.95 -17.02
N SER A 460 -16.55 1.77 -17.23
CA SER A 460 -16.81 0.82 -16.16
C SER A 460 -15.84 -0.37 -16.23
N PHE A 461 -15.12 -0.61 -15.14
CA PHE A 461 -14.24 -1.76 -15.00
C PHE A 461 -15.05 -3.04 -14.71
N LYS A 462 -14.76 -4.11 -15.44
CA LYS A 462 -15.28 -5.45 -15.11
C LYS A 462 -14.60 -5.99 -13.86
N ARG A 463 -13.28 -5.77 -13.72
CA ARG A 463 -12.48 -6.18 -12.56
C ARG A 463 -12.26 -5.02 -11.60
N LYS A 464 -13.17 -4.84 -10.63
CA LYS A 464 -13.07 -3.77 -9.61
C LYS A 464 -11.80 -3.83 -8.75
N SER A 465 -11.23 -5.03 -8.55
CA SER A 465 -9.97 -5.21 -7.85
C SER A 465 -8.77 -4.62 -8.61
N LEU A 466 -8.82 -4.57 -9.95
CA LEU A 466 -7.78 -3.96 -10.76
C LEU A 466 -7.82 -2.43 -10.63
N LEU A 467 -9.02 -1.84 -10.62
CA LEU A 467 -9.22 -0.42 -10.36
C LEU A 467 -8.74 -0.03 -8.95
N GLN A 468 -9.11 -0.81 -7.93
CA GLN A 468 -8.61 -0.62 -6.57
C GLN A 468 -7.07 -0.64 -6.52
N ARG A 469 -6.43 -1.56 -7.24
CA ARG A 469 -4.96 -1.62 -7.33
C ARG A 469 -4.37 -0.41 -8.06
N ALA A 470 -4.99 0.07 -9.14
CA ALA A 470 -4.53 1.26 -9.85
C ALA A 470 -4.53 2.51 -8.97
N LEU A 471 -5.51 2.59 -8.05
CA LEU A 471 -5.66 3.69 -7.10
C LEU A 471 -4.84 3.50 -5.81
N ALA A 472 -4.14 2.37 -5.68
CA ALA A 472 -3.35 2.06 -4.50
C ALA A 472 -1.94 2.65 -4.56
N ASN A 473 -1.65 3.67 -3.74
CA ASN A 473 -0.31 4.23 -3.66
C ASN A 473 0.64 3.36 -2.79
N LYS A 474 1.96 3.48 -2.96
CA LYS A 474 3.00 2.89 -2.09
C LYS A 474 2.79 3.15 -0.58
N THR A 475 2.13 4.26 -0.25
CA THR A 475 1.82 4.67 1.13
C THR A 475 0.46 4.18 1.65
N HIS A 476 -0.28 3.41 0.85
CA HIS A 476 -1.65 2.93 1.12
C HIS A 476 -1.76 1.94 2.30
N ALA A 477 -0.64 1.41 2.81
CA ALA A 477 -0.67 0.43 3.90
C ALA A 477 -1.44 0.91 5.14
N ASN A 478 -1.47 2.22 5.41
CA ASN A 478 -2.13 2.80 6.57
C ASN A 478 -3.64 3.11 6.37
N ILE A 479 -4.15 3.09 5.13
CA ILE A 479 -5.52 3.58 4.81
C ILE A 479 -6.51 2.42 4.68
N ARG A 480 -6.04 1.18 4.52
CA ARG A 480 -6.88 -0.01 4.28
C ARG A 480 -7.87 -0.30 5.39
N ASP A 481 -7.54 0.05 6.62
CA ASP A 481 -8.27 -0.44 7.78
C ASP A 481 -9.48 0.42 8.16
N GLY A 482 -9.75 1.53 7.45
CA GLY A 482 -10.90 2.39 7.72
C GLY A 482 -10.88 3.11 9.07
N CYS A 483 -9.83 2.90 9.85
CA CYS A 483 -9.54 3.44 11.16
C CYS A 483 -8.02 3.45 11.35
N GLU A 484 -7.53 4.29 12.27
CA GLU A 484 -6.10 4.34 12.62
C GLU A 484 -5.61 2.97 13.12
N MET A 485 -4.64 2.38 12.42
CA MET A 485 -4.11 1.05 12.73
C MET A 485 -3.62 0.94 14.17
N ASN A 486 -3.01 1.99 14.73
CA ASN A 486 -2.56 1.99 16.11
C ASN A 486 -3.71 1.81 17.10
N HIS A 487 -4.89 2.37 16.82
CA HIS A 487 -6.08 2.17 17.66
C HIS A 487 -6.54 0.72 17.64
N ILE A 488 -6.63 0.13 16.44
CA ILE A 488 -6.99 -1.28 16.25
C ILE A 488 -6.02 -2.20 17.00
N LEU A 489 -4.70 -1.96 16.87
CA LEU A 489 -3.68 -2.77 17.53
C LEU A 489 -3.73 -2.63 19.06
N CYS A 490 -3.96 -1.42 19.57
CA CYS A 490 -4.13 -1.17 21.00
C CYS A 490 -5.28 -2.00 21.57
N SER A 491 -6.45 -1.92 20.94
CA SER A 491 -7.64 -2.66 21.36
C SER A 491 -7.46 -4.18 21.20
N LEU A 492 -6.72 -4.64 20.19
CA LEU A 492 -6.34 -6.05 20.06
C LEU A 492 -5.42 -6.54 21.18
N PHE A 493 -4.45 -5.72 21.61
CA PHE A 493 -3.54 -6.12 22.69
C PHE A 493 -4.26 -6.16 24.04
N ASN A 494 -5.16 -5.22 24.29
CA ASN A 494 -5.90 -5.13 25.55
C ASN A 494 -7.06 -6.13 25.63
N CYS A 495 -7.82 -6.32 24.54
CA CYS A 495 -9.10 -7.04 24.55
C CYS A 495 -9.13 -8.25 23.60
N GLY A 496 -8.13 -8.44 22.72
CA GLY A 496 -8.10 -9.57 21.78
C GLY A 496 -7.77 -10.90 22.45
N ILE A 497 -7.58 -11.96 21.64
CA ILE A 497 -7.13 -13.27 22.14
C ILE A 497 -5.66 -13.23 22.60
N LYS A 498 -5.32 -13.94 23.68
CA LYS A 498 -3.98 -13.92 24.29
C LYS A 498 -2.88 -14.41 23.34
N ASN A 499 -3.09 -15.59 22.74
CA ASN A 499 -2.10 -16.26 21.90
C ASN A 499 -2.68 -16.51 20.49
N PRO A 500 -2.72 -15.49 19.61
CA PRO A 500 -3.17 -15.68 18.24
C PRO A 500 -2.16 -16.56 17.48
N HIS A 501 -2.67 -17.39 16.58
CA HIS A 501 -1.82 -18.19 15.69
C HIS A 501 -1.24 -17.30 14.59
N TYR A 502 0.08 -17.17 14.56
CA TYR A 502 0.82 -16.53 13.46
C TYR A 502 1.15 -17.57 12.38
N ALA A 503 0.90 -17.25 11.11
CA ALA A 503 1.40 -18.11 10.03
C ALA A 503 2.93 -18.04 9.98
N GLY A 504 3.59 -19.19 9.76
CA GLY A 504 5.05 -19.32 9.83
C GLY A 504 5.75 -18.41 8.81
N GLY A 505 6.54 -17.46 9.30
CA GLY A 505 7.35 -16.55 8.49
C GLY A 505 7.90 -15.40 9.34
N ASN A 506 9.22 -15.31 9.47
CA ASN A 506 9.89 -14.16 10.07
C ASN A 506 9.82 -12.97 9.09
N HIS A 507 8.69 -12.26 9.03
CA HIS A 507 8.48 -11.14 8.10
C HIS A 507 9.52 -10.02 8.15
N MET A 508 10.33 -9.92 9.20
CA MET A 508 11.38 -8.90 9.30
C MET A 508 12.71 -9.33 8.65
N THR A 509 12.91 -10.62 8.36
CA THR A 509 14.13 -11.10 7.69
C THR A 509 14.01 -11.16 6.18
N ASP A 510 12.80 -11.12 5.63
CA ASP A 510 12.55 -11.36 4.19
C ASP A 510 12.63 -10.07 3.34
N ILE A 511 12.47 -8.88 3.94
CA ILE A 511 12.66 -7.59 3.23
C ILE A 511 14.13 -7.32 2.89
N ASP A 512 15.06 -7.78 3.73
CA ASP A 512 16.49 -7.69 3.45
C ASP A 512 16.96 -8.76 2.44
N ASP A 513 16.32 -9.95 2.43
CA ASP A 513 16.61 -11.03 1.48
C ASP A 513 16.14 -10.71 0.04
N LEU A 514 15.24 -9.73 -0.15
CA LEU A 514 14.82 -9.19 -1.46
C LEU A 514 15.90 -8.37 -2.18
N LYS A 515 16.98 -7.96 -1.49
CA LYS A 515 18.14 -7.31 -2.13
C LYS A 515 19.04 -8.31 -2.86
N GLU A 516 18.88 -9.60 -2.60
CA GLU A 516 19.53 -10.64 -3.39
C GLU A 516 18.71 -10.88 -4.66
N LEU A 517 19.30 -10.59 -5.83
CA LEU A 517 18.86 -10.98 -7.18
C LEU A 517 18.81 -12.51 -7.37
N ASN A 518 18.22 -13.25 -6.42
CA ASN A 518 18.02 -14.68 -6.50
C ASN A 518 16.54 -14.99 -6.82
N PRO A 519 16.18 -15.09 -8.13
CA PRO A 519 14.79 -15.28 -8.57
C PRO A 519 14.12 -16.57 -8.04
N GLN A 520 14.89 -17.48 -7.44
CA GLN A 520 14.40 -18.77 -6.94
C GLN A 520 13.89 -18.74 -5.50
N LYS A 521 14.57 -18.03 -4.61
CA LYS A 521 14.08 -17.75 -3.25
C LYS A 521 12.93 -16.78 -3.30
N ALA A 522 13.02 -15.79 -4.21
CA ALA A 522 11.90 -14.96 -4.61
C ALA A 522 10.72 -15.88 -4.93
N ARG A 523 10.74 -16.77 -5.93
CA ARG A 523 9.55 -17.60 -6.28
C ARG A 523 8.90 -18.41 -5.14
N LYS A 524 9.67 -18.95 -4.19
CA LYS A 524 9.16 -19.80 -3.10
C LYS A 524 8.68 -19.01 -1.87
N ILE A 525 9.28 -17.85 -1.62
CA ILE A 525 8.82 -16.87 -0.64
C ILE A 525 7.61 -16.11 -1.22
N LEU A 526 7.70 -15.74 -2.50
CA LEU A 526 6.67 -15.12 -3.33
C LEU A 526 5.39 -15.95 -3.35
N SER A 527 5.38 -17.29 -3.44
CA SER A 527 4.12 -18.05 -3.44
C SER A 527 3.25 -17.86 -2.19
N THR A 528 3.81 -17.36 -1.09
CA THR A 528 3.11 -17.09 0.17
C THR A 528 3.00 -15.58 0.46
N GLU A 529 3.92 -14.77 -0.06
CA GLU A 529 3.95 -13.30 0.08
C GLU A 529 3.28 -12.53 -1.08
N LEU A 530 2.70 -13.24 -2.06
CA LEU A 530 2.34 -12.66 -3.36
C LEU A 530 1.19 -11.67 -3.33
N GLU A 531 0.24 -11.81 -2.41
CA GLU A 531 -0.98 -11.01 -2.47
C GLU A 531 -0.81 -9.65 -1.78
N THR A 532 0.18 -9.44 -0.90
CA THR A 532 0.42 -8.13 -0.25
C THR A 532 1.38 -7.21 -1.00
N SER A 533 2.47 -7.77 -1.54
CA SER A 533 3.59 -6.99 -2.10
C SER A 533 3.37 -6.51 -3.54
N ILE A 534 2.30 -6.94 -4.21
CA ILE A 534 1.96 -6.59 -5.61
C ILE A 534 0.65 -5.77 -5.67
N LEU A 535 0.28 -5.15 -4.56
CA LEU A 535 -0.93 -4.33 -4.47
C LEU A 535 -0.65 -2.82 -4.64
N ASP A 536 0.60 -2.41 -4.85
CA ASP A 536 0.89 -1.04 -5.25
C ASP A 536 0.65 -0.84 -6.75
N ASN A 537 0.42 0.41 -7.12
CA ASN A 537 0.14 0.79 -8.49
C ASN A 537 1.41 0.96 -9.34
N GLU A 538 2.63 0.84 -8.79
CA GLU A 538 3.91 1.10 -9.49
C GLU A 538 4.09 0.23 -10.76
N THR A 539 3.67 -1.02 -10.69
CA THR A 539 3.75 -1.92 -11.86
C THR A 539 2.72 -1.58 -12.94
N LEU A 540 1.57 -1.02 -12.55
CA LEU A 540 0.57 -0.51 -13.49
C LEU A 540 0.99 0.85 -14.06
N GLU A 541 1.63 1.70 -13.24
CA GLU A 541 2.27 2.96 -13.65
C GLU A 541 3.30 2.69 -14.75
N TYR A 542 4.22 1.75 -14.52
CA TYR A 542 5.19 1.29 -15.52
C TYR A 542 4.56 0.90 -16.86
N LEU A 543 3.44 0.17 -16.81
CA LEU A 543 2.74 -0.25 -18.02
C LEU A 543 2.00 0.92 -18.68
N GLY A 544 1.38 1.77 -17.87
CA GLY A 544 0.65 2.95 -18.31
C GLY A 544 1.54 4.01 -18.97
N ASP A 545 2.72 4.27 -18.40
CA ASP A 545 3.76 5.12 -18.99
C ASP A 545 4.08 4.66 -20.42
N ALA A 546 4.33 3.35 -20.60
CA ALA A 546 4.61 2.80 -21.92
C ALA A 546 3.41 2.94 -22.88
N VAL A 547 2.18 2.74 -22.40
CA VAL A 547 0.95 2.86 -23.20
C VAL A 547 0.70 4.31 -23.64
N ILE A 548 0.82 5.28 -22.74
CA ILE A 548 0.58 6.70 -23.05
C ILE A 548 1.65 7.23 -24.00
N ASN A 549 2.92 6.84 -23.80
CA ASN A 549 3.99 7.18 -24.74
C ASN A 549 3.75 6.59 -26.13
N TYR A 550 3.31 5.33 -26.22
CA TYR A 550 2.94 4.72 -27.50
C TYR A 550 1.79 5.48 -28.19
N ILE A 551 0.68 5.73 -27.48
CA ILE A 551 -0.48 6.43 -28.05
C ILE A 551 -0.06 7.83 -28.51
N SER A 552 0.55 8.63 -27.64
CA SER A 552 0.97 9.99 -28.00
C SER A 552 1.95 10.03 -29.17
N SER A 553 2.91 9.10 -29.27
CA SER A 553 3.82 9.01 -30.41
C SER A 553 3.10 8.65 -31.71
N VAL A 554 2.18 7.69 -31.70
CA VAL A 554 1.41 7.29 -32.89
C VAL A 554 0.54 8.45 -33.37
N GLU A 555 -0.21 9.07 -32.48
CA GLU A 555 -1.12 10.17 -32.84
C GLU A 555 -0.37 11.37 -33.41
N LEU A 556 0.69 11.83 -32.73
CA LEU A 556 1.49 12.95 -33.19
C LEU A 556 2.16 12.66 -34.55
N PHE A 557 2.60 11.42 -34.78
CA PHE A 557 3.22 11.01 -36.03
C PHE A 557 2.26 11.14 -37.24
N PHE A 558 1.00 10.73 -37.07
CA PHE A 558 0.00 10.78 -38.14
C PHE A 558 -0.68 12.16 -38.27
N MET A 559 -0.90 12.87 -37.16
CA MET A 559 -1.48 14.23 -37.17
C MET A 559 -0.56 15.25 -37.85
N PHE A 560 0.76 15.07 -37.74
CA PHE A 560 1.75 16.04 -38.22
C PHE A 560 2.75 15.41 -39.20
N PRO A 561 2.35 15.18 -40.47
CA PRO A 561 3.20 14.56 -41.48
C PRO A 561 4.45 15.39 -41.85
N ASP A 562 4.40 16.70 -41.66
CA ASP A 562 5.46 17.63 -42.07
C ASP A 562 6.44 17.99 -40.94
N LEU A 563 6.13 17.64 -39.69
CA LEU A 563 6.99 17.97 -38.55
C LEU A 563 8.20 17.04 -38.42
N SER A 564 9.31 17.61 -37.95
CA SER A 564 10.55 16.88 -37.69
C SER A 564 10.44 15.97 -36.46
N GLU A 565 11.34 14.99 -36.34
CA GLU A 565 11.47 14.14 -35.15
C GLU A 565 11.70 14.96 -33.87
N GLY A 566 12.51 16.02 -33.94
CA GLY A 566 12.77 16.92 -32.83
C GLY A 566 11.49 17.61 -32.33
N ASP A 567 10.66 18.12 -33.25
CA ASP A 567 9.40 18.79 -32.89
C ASP A 567 8.40 17.79 -32.29
N LEU A 568 8.26 16.61 -32.91
CA LEU A 568 7.40 15.53 -32.40
C LEU A 568 7.80 15.10 -30.98
N SER A 569 9.10 14.98 -30.72
CA SER A 569 9.65 14.68 -29.40
C SER A 569 9.32 15.77 -28.37
N VAL A 570 9.33 17.05 -28.76
CA VAL A 570 8.93 18.17 -27.90
C VAL A 570 7.43 18.11 -27.59
N TYR A 571 6.57 17.89 -28.59
CA TYR A 571 5.12 17.76 -28.40
C TYR A 571 4.76 16.55 -27.52
N ARG A 572 5.38 15.40 -27.76
CA ARG A 572 5.20 14.20 -26.92
C ARG A 572 5.56 14.51 -25.48
N SER A 573 6.75 15.06 -25.26
CA SER A 573 7.23 15.42 -23.92
C SER A 573 6.32 16.44 -23.24
N ALA A 574 5.70 17.35 -23.99
CA ALA A 574 4.73 18.28 -23.46
C ALA A 574 3.44 17.58 -23.02
N LEU A 575 2.92 16.61 -23.79
CA LEU A 575 1.71 15.85 -23.47
C LEU A 575 1.89 14.91 -22.26
N VAL A 576 3.01 14.19 -22.20
CA VAL A 576 3.26 13.15 -21.20
C VAL A 576 3.97 13.65 -19.94
N ASN A 577 4.26 14.96 -19.85
CA ASN A 577 4.90 15.52 -18.66
C ASN A 577 4.01 15.33 -17.41
N ASN A 578 4.61 14.91 -16.29
CA ASN A 578 3.99 14.84 -14.97
C ASN A 578 3.11 16.03 -14.62
N LYS A 579 3.47 17.26 -15.03
CA LYS A 579 2.63 18.46 -14.78
C LYS A 579 1.31 18.42 -15.55
N GLN A 580 1.32 17.97 -16.80
CA GLN A 580 0.08 17.84 -17.58
C GLN A 580 -0.73 16.63 -17.12
N LEU A 581 -0.09 15.47 -16.91
CA LEU A 581 -0.77 14.29 -16.35
C LEU A 581 -1.40 14.59 -14.98
N GLY A 582 -0.72 15.35 -14.13
CA GLY A 582 -1.29 15.83 -12.87
C GLY A 582 -2.50 16.76 -13.04
N ARG A 583 -2.53 17.59 -14.09
CA ARG A 583 -3.71 18.41 -14.44
C ARG A 583 -4.86 17.54 -14.94
N LEU A 584 -4.60 16.55 -15.80
CA LEU A 584 -5.60 15.58 -16.25
C LEU A 584 -6.19 14.79 -15.08
N GLY A 585 -5.34 14.35 -14.15
CA GLY A 585 -5.79 13.67 -12.93
C GLY A 585 -6.68 14.57 -12.06
N LYS A 586 -6.39 15.88 -11.97
CA LYS A 586 -7.28 16.84 -11.29
C LYS A 586 -8.61 17.06 -12.03
N LYS A 587 -8.62 17.09 -13.38
CA LYS A 587 -9.87 17.10 -14.16
C LYS A 587 -10.75 15.88 -13.81
N LEU A 588 -10.12 14.71 -13.62
CA LEU A 588 -10.79 13.48 -13.16
C LEU A 588 -11.12 13.44 -11.66
N LYS A 589 -10.77 14.48 -10.88
CA LYS A 589 -10.86 14.48 -9.40
C LYS A 589 -10.17 13.29 -8.75
N LEU A 590 -9.10 12.79 -9.38
CA LEU A 590 -8.41 11.58 -8.98
C LEU A 590 -7.78 11.70 -7.57
N ASP A 591 -7.47 12.93 -7.14
CA ASP A 591 -6.97 13.26 -5.82
C ASP A 591 -7.96 12.95 -4.67
N GLU A 592 -9.26 12.87 -4.96
CA GLU A 592 -10.27 12.48 -3.97
C GLU A 592 -10.35 10.96 -3.76
N PHE A 593 -9.93 10.17 -4.77
CA PHE A 593 -10.01 8.70 -4.78
C PHE A 593 -8.68 8.00 -4.46
N LEU A 594 -7.55 8.67 -4.70
CA LEU A 594 -6.23 8.10 -4.44
C LEU A 594 -5.92 8.04 -2.94
N ALA A 595 -5.41 6.88 -2.48
CA ALA A 595 -5.05 6.70 -1.09
C ALA A 595 -3.60 7.11 -0.82
N TYR A 596 -3.39 8.37 -0.39
CA TYR A 596 -2.08 8.92 -0.06
C TYR A 596 -1.85 9.05 1.45
N SER A 597 -0.62 8.94 1.94
CA SER A 597 -0.30 9.29 3.33
C SER A 597 -0.26 10.79 3.60
N HIS A 598 -0.42 11.17 4.88
CA HIS A 598 -0.23 12.54 5.36
C HIS A 598 1.16 13.12 5.05
N GLU A 599 2.19 12.29 4.85
CA GLU A 599 3.54 12.75 4.50
C GLU A 599 3.65 13.18 3.04
N ALA A 600 2.92 12.53 2.13
CA ALA A 600 2.90 12.89 0.71
C ALA A 600 2.34 14.31 0.48
N LEU A 601 1.41 14.75 1.34
CA LEU A 601 0.79 16.07 1.30
C LEU A 601 1.74 17.21 1.72
N LYS A 602 2.78 16.93 2.52
CA LYS A 602 3.69 17.97 3.04
C LYS A 602 4.73 18.47 2.03
N ASN A 603 5.09 17.66 1.04
CA ASN A 603 6.27 17.89 0.21
C ASN A 603 5.96 18.37 -1.22
N ASN A 604 4.78 18.93 -1.50
CA ASN A 604 4.32 19.24 -2.88
C ASN A 604 4.39 18.04 -3.85
N ASN A 605 4.47 16.81 -3.33
CA ASN A 605 4.57 15.58 -4.12
C ASN A 605 3.20 15.05 -4.57
N LEU A 606 2.11 15.74 -4.24
CA LEU A 606 0.76 15.34 -4.60
C LEU A 606 0.59 15.30 -6.12
N ASP A 607 1.00 16.36 -6.84
CA ASP A 607 0.86 16.43 -8.30
C ASP A 607 1.59 15.28 -9.01
N ARG A 608 2.78 14.92 -8.51
CA ARG A 608 3.52 13.76 -9.01
C ARG A 608 2.76 12.46 -8.73
N SER A 609 2.22 12.31 -7.53
CA SER A 609 1.49 11.10 -7.16
C SER A 609 0.16 10.97 -7.89
N ILE A 610 -0.46 12.09 -8.29
CA ILE A 610 -1.63 12.13 -9.17
C ILE A 610 -1.23 11.69 -10.58
N ALA A 611 -0.13 12.22 -11.13
CA ALA A 611 0.37 11.83 -12.45
C ALA A 611 0.64 10.32 -12.54
N ASN A 612 1.38 9.77 -11.57
CA ASN A 612 1.61 8.33 -11.45
C ASN A 612 0.29 7.53 -11.34
N GLY A 613 -0.71 8.08 -10.64
CA GLY A 613 -2.04 7.48 -10.55
C GLY A 613 -2.80 7.47 -11.88
N VAL A 614 -2.65 8.50 -12.71
CA VAL A 614 -3.21 8.56 -14.07
C VAL A 614 -2.56 7.50 -14.96
N GLU A 615 -1.24 7.37 -14.93
CA GLU A 615 -0.52 6.33 -15.66
C GLU A 615 -1.00 4.94 -15.24
N ALA A 616 -1.06 4.67 -13.93
CA ALA A 616 -1.54 3.40 -13.41
C ALA A 616 -3.00 3.09 -13.81
N LEU A 617 -3.87 4.11 -13.83
CA LEU A 617 -5.25 3.97 -14.28
C LEU A 617 -5.31 3.55 -15.76
N PHE A 618 -4.56 4.21 -16.64
CA PHE A 618 -4.51 3.84 -18.06
C PHE A 618 -3.85 2.48 -18.28
N GLY A 619 -2.84 2.12 -17.50
CA GLY A 619 -2.27 0.77 -17.49
C GLY A 619 -3.31 -0.29 -17.12
N ALA A 620 -4.16 -0.02 -16.13
CA ALA A 620 -5.27 -0.91 -15.75
C ALA A 620 -6.35 -1.02 -16.85
N MET A 621 -6.73 0.09 -17.49
CA MET A 621 -7.70 0.09 -18.59
C MET A 621 -7.19 -0.70 -19.79
N TYR A 622 -5.91 -0.51 -20.15
CA TYR A 622 -5.25 -1.24 -21.21
C TYR A 622 -5.29 -2.76 -20.98
N LEU A 623 -5.06 -3.22 -19.75
CA LEU A 623 -5.11 -4.64 -19.40
C LEU A 623 -6.51 -5.27 -19.48
N GLU A 624 -7.58 -4.47 -19.55
CA GLU A 624 -8.96 -4.96 -19.59
C GLU A 624 -9.59 -4.86 -20.97
N ASN A 625 -9.43 -3.73 -21.67
CA ASN A 625 -10.10 -3.46 -22.95
C ASN A 625 -9.14 -3.09 -24.10
N GLY A 626 -7.83 -3.17 -23.90
CA GLY A 626 -6.84 -2.89 -24.94
C GLY A 626 -6.60 -1.39 -25.18
N LEU A 627 -5.93 -1.07 -26.30
CA LEU A 627 -5.43 0.28 -26.59
C LEU A 627 -6.52 1.26 -27.03
N ASP A 628 -7.51 0.81 -27.82
CA ASP A 628 -8.49 1.70 -28.45
C ASP A 628 -9.29 2.50 -27.44
N ARG A 629 -9.72 1.85 -26.35
CA ARG A 629 -10.50 2.52 -25.31
C ARG A 629 -9.65 3.50 -24.48
N VAL A 630 -8.38 3.20 -24.28
CA VAL A 630 -7.42 4.10 -23.61
C VAL A 630 -7.19 5.33 -24.49
N ARG A 631 -6.97 5.13 -25.79
CA ARG A 631 -6.79 6.20 -26.78
C ARG A 631 -7.98 7.15 -26.81
N GLU A 632 -9.21 6.62 -26.84
CA GLU A 632 -10.42 7.42 -26.83
C GLU A 632 -10.52 8.29 -25.56
N ILE A 633 -10.31 7.69 -24.39
CA ILE A 633 -10.47 8.40 -23.11
C ILE A 633 -9.32 9.40 -22.89
N PHE A 634 -8.09 9.05 -23.26
CA PHE A 634 -6.96 9.97 -23.20
C PHE A 634 -7.18 11.18 -24.13
N GLY A 635 -7.69 10.96 -25.34
CA GLY A 635 -8.07 12.03 -26.26
C GLY A 635 -9.17 12.93 -25.68
N LYS A 636 -10.26 12.34 -25.16
CA LYS A 636 -11.35 13.08 -24.51
C LYS A 636 -10.86 13.94 -23.36
N LEU A 637 -9.94 13.43 -22.53
CA LEU A 637 -9.43 14.19 -21.38
C LEU A 637 -8.47 15.31 -21.79
N THR A 638 -7.71 15.10 -22.86
CA THR A 638 -6.72 16.06 -23.35
C THR A 638 -7.38 17.20 -24.11
N PHE A 639 -8.41 16.91 -24.91
CA PHE A 639 -9.05 17.85 -25.85
C PHE A 639 -10.55 18.07 -25.58
N ASP A 640 -11.03 17.88 -24.34
CA ASP A 640 -12.47 17.98 -24.02
C ASP A 640 -13.11 19.30 -24.47
N ASP A 641 -12.31 20.37 -24.43
CA ASP A 641 -12.72 21.73 -24.77
C ASP A 641 -12.81 22.00 -26.29
N ASP A 642 -12.36 21.07 -27.15
CA ASP A 642 -12.25 21.26 -28.61
C ASP A 642 -12.69 20.02 -29.41
N SER A 643 -13.90 20.10 -29.97
CA SER A 643 -14.49 19.01 -30.76
C SER A 643 -13.78 18.75 -32.09
N GLU A 644 -13.15 19.76 -32.69
CA GLU A 644 -12.43 19.59 -33.97
C GLU A 644 -11.10 18.86 -33.76
N LEU A 645 -10.35 19.22 -32.70
CA LEU A 645 -9.14 18.52 -32.30
C LEU A 645 -9.45 17.08 -31.89
N MET A 646 -10.54 16.86 -31.15
CA MET A 646 -10.98 15.51 -30.81
C MET A 646 -11.34 14.69 -32.05
N GLY A 647 -12.00 15.30 -33.05
CA GLY A 647 -12.28 14.65 -34.33
C GLY A 647 -11.02 14.25 -35.09
N THR A 648 -9.99 15.11 -35.07
CA THR A 648 -8.69 14.85 -35.70
C THR A 648 -7.91 13.75 -34.97
N TRP A 649 -7.93 13.76 -33.63
CA TRP A 649 -7.31 12.72 -32.80
C TRP A 649 -7.93 11.34 -33.02
N MET A 650 -9.25 11.26 -33.21
CA MET A 650 -9.92 9.96 -33.42
C MET A 650 -9.74 9.42 -34.84
N ASN A 651 -9.69 10.30 -35.83
CA ASN A 651 -9.59 9.94 -37.25
C ASN A 651 -8.16 10.12 -37.76
N LEU A 652 -7.32 9.09 -37.56
CA LEU A 652 -5.96 9.11 -38.08
C LEU A 652 -5.96 9.09 -39.61
N VAL A 653 -5.26 10.06 -40.19
CA VAL A 653 -4.99 10.11 -41.63
C VAL A 653 -3.96 9.04 -41.98
N THR A 654 -4.07 8.46 -43.17
CA THR A 654 -3.08 7.53 -43.71
C THR A 654 -1.75 8.23 -43.96
N HIS A 655 -0.64 7.48 -43.93
CA HIS A 655 0.66 8.06 -44.23
C HIS A 655 0.70 8.65 -45.66
N PRO A 656 1.35 9.80 -45.92
CA PRO A 656 1.34 10.44 -47.25
C PRO A 656 1.79 9.54 -48.42
N LEU A 657 2.71 8.59 -48.15
CA LEU A 657 3.14 7.61 -49.15
C LEU A 657 2.06 6.58 -49.51
N GLN A 658 1.19 6.23 -48.55
CA GLN A 658 0.04 5.35 -48.77
C GLN A 658 -1.09 6.10 -49.48
N GLU A 659 -1.28 7.39 -49.15
CA GLU A 659 -2.29 8.23 -49.80
C GLU A 659 -2.01 8.42 -51.31
N GLN A 660 -0.73 8.53 -51.69
CA GLN A 660 -0.32 8.60 -53.11
C GLN A 660 -0.64 7.31 -53.89
N PHE A 661 -0.67 6.15 -53.22
CA PHE A 661 -0.92 4.84 -53.84
C PHE A 661 -1.79 3.96 -52.93
N PRO A 662 -3.12 4.20 -52.83
CA PRO A 662 -3.98 3.50 -51.87
C PRO A 662 -4.02 1.97 -52.02
N ASP A 663 -3.85 1.48 -53.25
CA ASP A 663 -3.85 0.05 -53.58
C ASP A 663 -2.45 -0.61 -53.46
N GLY A 664 -1.41 0.18 -53.17
CA GLY A 664 -0.01 -0.25 -53.10
C GLY A 664 0.87 0.35 -54.20
N ASP A 665 2.18 0.42 -53.95
CA ASP A 665 3.14 1.16 -54.78
C ASP A 665 4.14 0.24 -55.52
N ARG A 666 3.88 -1.07 -55.54
CA ARG A 666 4.78 -2.10 -56.09
C ARG A 666 5.02 -1.97 -57.59
N ILE A 667 4.15 -1.25 -58.31
CA ILE A 667 4.36 -0.84 -59.71
C ILE A 667 5.62 0.00 -59.91
N LEU A 668 6.19 0.56 -58.85
CA LEU A 668 7.41 1.37 -58.90
C LEU A 668 8.70 0.54 -58.80
N ILE A 669 8.62 -0.73 -58.40
CA ILE A 669 9.80 -1.61 -58.23
C ILE A 669 10.64 -1.69 -59.53
N PRO A 670 10.07 -1.94 -60.72
CA PRO A 670 10.86 -2.01 -61.95
C PRO A 670 11.55 -0.69 -62.31
N LYS A 671 11.05 0.45 -61.79
CA LYS A 671 11.55 1.79 -62.13
C LYS A 671 12.73 2.24 -61.27
N SER A 672 13.06 1.52 -60.19
CA SER A 672 14.11 1.91 -59.25
C SER A 672 14.97 0.71 -58.86
N GLN A 673 16.27 0.78 -59.15
CA GLN A 673 17.24 -0.23 -58.73
C GLN A 673 17.30 -0.38 -57.19
N PHE A 674 17.06 0.70 -56.45
CA PHE A 674 17.00 0.65 -54.99
C PHE A 674 15.81 -0.16 -54.49
N LEU A 675 14.64 -0.02 -55.11
CA LEU A 675 13.45 -0.79 -54.73
C LEU A 675 13.59 -2.29 -55.09
N GLN A 676 14.28 -2.62 -56.18
CA GLN A 676 14.60 -4.00 -56.53
C GLN A 676 15.51 -4.65 -55.48
N GLY A 677 16.48 -3.92 -54.92
CA GLY A 677 17.29 -4.45 -53.83
C GLY A 677 16.49 -4.71 -52.54
N LEU A 678 15.40 -3.99 -52.31
CA LEU A 678 14.56 -4.18 -51.12
C LEU A 678 13.65 -5.41 -51.22
N THR A 679 13.34 -5.92 -52.41
CA THR A 679 12.56 -7.17 -52.54
C THR A 679 13.34 -8.37 -52.02
N ASP A 680 14.66 -8.37 -52.18
CA ASP A 680 15.54 -9.41 -51.59
C ASP A 680 15.44 -9.40 -50.05
N PHE A 681 15.28 -8.21 -49.46
CA PHE A 681 15.08 -8.08 -48.02
C PHE A 681 13.70 -8.60 -47.58
N GLU A 682 12.63 -8.26 -48.33
CA GLU A 682 11.27 -8.78 -48.07
C GLU A 682 11.24 -10.31 -48.05
N GLU A 683 11.91 -10.96 -49.03
CA GLU A 683 12.06 -12.42 -49.08
C GLU A 683 12.85 -12.96 -47.87
N SER A 684 13.93 -12.27 -47.48
CA SER A 684 14.77 -12.70 -46.35
C SER A 684 14.03 -12.65 -44.99
N ILE A 685 13.16 -11.64 -44.81
CA ILE A 685 12.35 -11.50 -43.60
C ILE A 685 11.05 -12.31 -43.69
N GLY A 686 10.59 -12.66 -44.89
CA GLY A 686 9.32 -13.33 -45.12
C GLY A 686 8.10 -12.43 -44.94
N VAL A 687 8.27 -11.10 -45.10
CA VAL A 687 7.18 -10.13 -45.02
C VAL A 687 7.19 -9.25 -46.26
N GLU A 688 6.12 -9.37 -47.04
CA GLU A 688 5.90 -8.63 -48.26
C GLU A 688 5.13 -7.34 -47.98
N PHE A 689 5.72 -6.16 -48.20
CA PHE A 689 5.07 -4.87 -47.97
C PHE A 689 4.06 -4.54 -49.08
N LYS A 690 2.93 -3.96 -48.68
CA LYS A 690 1.98 -3.38 -49.63
C LYS A 690 2.56 -2.08 -50.23
N HIS A 691 3.25 -1.30 -49.40
CA HIS A 691 3.92 -0.07 -49.81
C HIS A 691 5.45 -0.16 -49.58
N ILE A 692 6.19 -0.57 -50.62
CA ILE A 692 7.66 -0.73 -50.58
C ILE A 692 8.36 0.60 -50.30
N ARG A 693 7.74 1.75 -50.59
CA ARG A 693 8.35 3.07 -50.31
C ARG A 693 8.45 3.36 -48.81
N LEU A 694 7.60 2.79 -47.97
CA LEU A 694 7.73 2.90 -46.51
C LEU A 694 9.02 2.22 -46.04
N LEU A 695 9.28 1.02 -46.57
CA LEU A 695 10.51 0.28 -46.33
C LEU A 695 11.73 1.04 -46.87
N ALA A 696 11.63 1.57 -48.09
CA ALA A 696 12.66 2.42 -48.68
C ALA A 696 12.97 3.66 -47.82
N LYS A 697 11.94 4.27 -47.23
CA LYS A 697 12.09 5.41 -46.32
C LYS A 697 12.80 5.01 -45.03
N ALA A 698 12.46 3.86 -44.44
CA ALA A 698 13.13 3.35 -43.23
C ALA A 698 14.64 3.16 -43.43
N PHE A 699 15.09 2.81 -44.63
CA PHE A 699 16.50 2.64 -44.97
C PHE A 699 17.17 3.90 -45.56
N THR A 700 16.50 5.06 -45.60
CA THR A 700 17.07 6.29 -46.16
C THR A 700 17.64 7.18 -45.06
N HIS A 701 18.97 7.32 -45.04
CA HIS A 701 19.68 8.14 -44.06
C HIS A 701 19.54 9.65 -44.35
N PRO A 702 19.53 10.55 -43.33
CA PRO A 702 19.39 12.00 -43.51
C PRO A 702 20.40 12.65 -44.48
N SER A 703 21.56 12.02 -44.68
CA SER A 703 22.56 12.49 -45.66
C SER A 703 22.11 12.40 -47.12
N ALA A 704 21.08 11.61 -47.42
CA ALA A 704 20.58 11.44 -48.78
C ALA A 704 19.85 12.68 -49.31
N GLY A 705 19.44 13.60 -48.44
CA GLY A 705 18.70 14.80 -48.82
C GLY A 705 17.27 14.50 -49.31
N LEU A 706 16.68 15.46 -50.02
CA LEU A 706 15.31 15.32 -50.52
C LEU A 706 15.24 14.33 -51.69
N ASN A 707 14.64 13.16 -51.46
CA ASN A 707 14.41 12.14 -52.48
C ASN A 707 12.92 12.13 -52.88
N HIS A 708 12.64 12.22 -54.19
CA HIS A 708 11.28 12.12 -54.73
C HIS A 708 10.62 10.75 -54.44
N LEU A 709 11.43 9.71 -54.22
CA LEU A 709 10.95 8.36 -53.93
C LEU A 709 10.37 8.24 -52.51
N THR A 710 11.08 8.70 -51.49
CA THR A 710 10.72 8.45 -50.07
C THR A 710 10.14 9.67 -49.35
N ILE A 711 10.34 10.87 -49.90
CA ILE A 711 9.92 12.17 -49.33
C ILE A 711 10.43 12.28 -47.88
N GLY A 712 11.72 12.55 -47.73
CA GLY A 712 12.41 12.63 -46.44
C GLY A 712 13.15 11.34 -46.05
N ASP A 713 13.63 11.31 -44.81
CA ASP A 713 14.49 10.27 -44.24
C ASP A 713 13.77 9.40 -43.19
N TYR A 714 14.52 8.52 -42.53
CA TYR A 714 14.01 7.59 -41.54
C TYR A 714 13.70 8.20 -40.15
N GLN A 715 14.10 9.44 -39.84
CA GLN A 715 14.09 9.95 -38.45
C GLN A 715 12.70 9.95 -37.80
N ARG A 716 11.66 10.29 -38.59
CA ARG A 716 10.28 10.24 -38.09
C ARG A 716 9.83 8.78 -37.82
N LEU A 717 10.31 7.83 -38.61
CA LEU A 717 10.01 6.40 -38.42
C LEU A 717 10.79 5.83 -37.23
N GLU A 718 12.02 6.29 -36.97
CA GLU A 718 12.79 5.99 -35.75
C GLU A 718 12.01 6.39 -34.51
N PHE A 719 11.52 7.64 -34.46
CA PHE A 719 10.69 8.14 -33.35
C PHE A 719 9.47 7.25 -33.06
N LEU A 720 8.77 6.84 -34.12
CA LEU A 720 7.61 5.97 -34.00
C LEU A 720 8.02 4.55 -33.56
N GLY A 721 9.08 4.02 -34.17
CA GLY A 721 9.63 2.70 -33.90
C GLY A 721 10.11 2.50 -32.47
N ASP A 722 10.83 3.48 -31.90
CA ASP A 722 11.28 3.47 -30.50
C ASP A 722 10.09 3.38 -29.55
N ALA A 723 9.05 4.19 -29.77
CA ALA A 723 7.85 4.18 -28.94
C ALA A 723 7.12 2.82 -29.00
N ILE A 724 7.00 2.24 -30.20
CA ILE A 724 6.39 0.92 -30.40
C ILE A 724 7.22 -0.17 -29.71
N LEU A 725 8.53 -0.20 -29.96
CA LEU A 725 9.42 -1.20 -29.37
C LEU A 725 9.40 -1.13 -27.84
N SER A 726 9.50 0.08 -27.28
CA SER A 726 9.43 0.33 -25.83
C SER A 726 8.12 -0.18 -25.23
N TYR A 727 6.98 0.06 -25.89
CA TYR A 727 5.68 -0.45 -25.49
C TYR A 727 5.60 -1.98 -25.56
N MET A 728 6.06 -2.60 -26.65
CA MET A 728 6.01 -4.06 -26.83
C MET A 728 6.88 -4.78 -25.80
N LEU A 729 8.08 -4.26 -25.53
CA LEU A 729 8.97 -4.76 -24.48
C LEU A 729 8.33 -4.60 -23.09
N ALA A 730 7.77 -3.42 -22.78
CA ALA A 730 7.15 -3.16 -21.49
C ALA A 730 5.95 -4.10 -21.22
N SER A 731 5.06 -4.21 -22.20
CA SER A 731 3.89 -5.08 -22.17
C SER A 731 4.27 -6.55 -21.99
N HIS A 732 5.28 -7.03 -22.73
CA HIS A 732 5.75 -8.41 -22.63
C HIS A 732 6.39 -8.71 -21.26
N VAL A 733 7.31 -7.84 -20.81
CA VAL A 733 8.02 -8.00 -19.52
C VAL A 733 7.03 -7.96 -18.35
N TYR A 734 6.03 -7.07 -18.39
CA TYR A 734 4.96 -7.02 -17.37
C TYR A 734 4.18 -8.35 -17.30
N ARG A 735 3.76 -8.89 -18.46
CA ARG A 735 2.97 -10.14 -18.52
C ARG A 735 3.79 -11.36 -18.12
N GLN A 736 5.07 -11.42 -18.52
CA GLN A 736 5.95 -12.56 -18.26
C GLN A 736 6.45 -12.61 -16.82
N PHE A 737 6.61 -11.45 -16.16
CA PHE A 737 7.16 -11.33 -14.81
C PHE A 737 6.21 -10.60 -13.85
N PRO A 738 5.00 -11.13 -13.57
CA PRO A 738 3.99 -10.47 -12.75
C PRO A 738 4.40 -10.27 -11.28
N HIS A 739 5.47 -10.92 -10.84
CA HIS A 739 5.99 -10.85 -9.46
C HIS A 739 7.12 -9.83 -9.28
N TYR A 740 7.54 -9.18 -10.36
CA TYR A 740 8.64 -8.23 -10.32
C TYR A 740 8.09 -6.84 -9.99
N ARG A 741 8.83 -6.10 -9.17
CA ARG A 741 8.54 -4.68 -8.88
C ARG A 741 8.94 -3.81 -10.07
N GLU A 742 8.39 -2.61 -10.14
CA GLU A 742 8.67 -1.61 -11.20
C GLU A 742 10.17 -1.52 -11.50
N GLY A 743 11.02 -1.27 -10.50
CA GLY A 743 12.45 -1.12 -10.73
C GLY A 743 13.13 -2.32 -11.40
N HIS A 744 12.65 -3.54 -11.14
CA HIS A 744 13.16 -4.74 -11.83
C HIS A 744 12.67 -4.82 -13.28
N LEU A 745 11.41 -4.46 -13.53
CA LEU A 745 10.83 -4.41 -14.87
C LEU A 745 11.53 -3.35 -15.73
N SER A 746 11.79 -2.17 -15.16
CA SER A 746 12.51 -1.06 -15.79
C SER A 746 13.94 -1.45 -16.17
N ILE A 747 14.69 -2.11 -15.28
CA ILE A 747 16.04 -2.59 -15.61
C ILE A 747 16.01 -3.62 -16.74
N LEU A 748 15.06 -4.55 -16.72
CA LEU A 748 14.86 -5.53 -17.79
C LEU A 748 14.57 -4.84 -19.13
N ARG A 749 13.61 -3.91 -19.15
CA ARG A 749 13.24 -3.14 -20.34
C ARG A 749 14.43 -2.37 -20.90
N SER A 750 15.14 -1.59 -20.08
CA SER A 750 16.31 -0.82 -20.52
C SER A 750 17.47 -1.70 -20.99
N SER A 751 17.57 -2.95 -20.51
CA SER A 751 18.56 -3.91 -21.00
C SER A 751 18.18 -4.50 -22.35
N LEU A 752 16.88 -4.55 -22.68
CA LEU A 752 16.36 -5.04 -23.96
C LEU A 752 16.30 -3.94 -25.03
N SER A 753 16.07 -2.69 -24.64
CA SER A 753 15.96 -1.56 -25.56
C SER A 753 17.28 -0.79 -25.73
N ASN A 754 18.42 -1.34 -25.31
CA ASN A 754 19.70 -0.64 -25.45
C ASN A 754 20.24 -0.71 -26.90
N ASN A 755 20.95 0.34 -27.32
CA ASN A 755 21.49 0.44 -28.69
C ASN A 755 22.47 -0.69 -29.04
N GLU A 756 23.09 -1.34 -28.05
CA GLU A 756 23.99 -2.48 -28.28
C GLU A 756 23.24 -3.72 -28.76
N LEU A 757 22.18 -4.10 -28.05
CA LEU A 757 21.33 -5.22 -28.41
C LEU A 757 20.60 -4.94 -29.71
N GLN A 758 20.04 -3.73 -29.85
CA GLN A 758 19.35 -3.32 -31.07
C GLN A 758 20.29 -3.35 -32.28
N SER A 759 21.50 -2.77 -32.17
CA SER A 759 22.50 -2.86 -33.24
C SER A 759 22.85 -4.30 -33.58
N LYS A 760 22.99 -5.19 -32.58
CA LYS A 760 23.29 -6.60 -32.82
C LYS A 760 22.15 -7.31 -33.55
N VAL A 761 20.89 -7.03 -33.18
CA VAL A 761 19.71 -7.56 -33.89
C VAL A 761 19.68 -7.06 -35.34
N ALA A 762 19.99 -5.79 -35.56
CA ALA A 762 20.05 -5.20 -36.89
C ALA A 762 21.17 -5.82 -37.75
N GLU A 763 22.31 -6.16 -37.14
CA GLU A 763 23.41 -6.89 -37.80
C GLU A 763 23.05 -8.36 -38.08
N ASP A 764 22.39 -9.04 -37.13
CA ASP A 764 21.87 -10.40 -37.32
C ASP A 764 20.90 -10.48 -38.52
N LEU A 765 20.15 -9.39 -38.76
CA LEU A 765 19.22 -9.23 -39.90
C LEU A 765 19.87 -8.62 -41.15
N LEU A 766 21.16 -8.31 -41.12
CA LEU A 766 21.93 -7.73 -42.23
C LEU A 766 21.31 -6.42 -42.77
N LEU A 767 20.72 -5.61 -41.89
CA LEU A 767 20.05 -4.35 -42.26
C LEU A 767 21.00 -3.32 -42.87
N ASP A 768 22.29 -3.40 -42.54
CA ASP A 768 23.33 -2.51 -43.04
C ASP A 768 23.43 -2.57 -44.57
N LYS A 769 23.14 -3.74 -45.18
CA LYS A 769 23.18 -3.96 -46.63
C LYS A 769 22.27 -3.04 -47.42
N TYR A 770 21.12 -2.67 -46.85
CA TYR A 770 20.05 -1.96 -47.54
C TYR A 770 20.04 -0.44 -47.26
N LEU A 771 20.98 0.06 -46.44
CA LEU A 771 21.09 1.49 -46.13
C LEU A 771 21.41 2.34 -47.36
N TYR A 772 20.62 3.40 -47.57
CA TYR A 772 20.80 4.39 -48.62
C TYR A 772 21.24 5.74 -48.05
N THR A 773 22.39 6.25 -48.51
CA THR A 773 22.99 7.50 -48.01
C THR A 773 23.09 8.62 -49.05
N GLY A 774 22.64 8.38 -50.30
CA GLY A 774 22.68 9.32 -51.44
C GLY A 774 24.09 9.62 -52.00
N VAL A 775 25.11 9.65 -51.15
CA VAL A 775 26.54 9.87 -51.48
C VAL A 775 27.31 8.55 -51.33
N ASN A 776 28.37 8.34 -52.13
CA ASN A 776 29.34 7.22 -52.04
C ASN A 776 30.20 7.24 -50.75
N ASP A 777 29.62 7.63 -49.62
CA ASP A 777 30.26 7.74 -48.30
C ASP A 777 29.60 6.81 -47.26
N ARG A 778 28.79 5.83 -47.70
CA ARG A 778 28.11 4.85 -46.84
C ARG A 778 29.06 4.23 -45.81
N ASP A 779 30.21 3.73 -46.26
CA ASP A 779 31.19 3.08 -45.37
C ASP A 779 31.78 4.08 -44.37
N LYS A 780 32.07 5.32 -44.78
CA LYS A 780 32.57 6.37 -43.86
C LYS A 780 31.53 6.73 -42.79
N ILE A 781 30.26 6.82 -43.18
CA ILE A 781 29.15 7.14 -42.27
C ILE A 781 28.96 6.01 -41.25
N LEU A 782 28.87 4.76 -41.73
CA LEU A 782 28.78 3.56 -40.89
C LEU A 782 29.99 3.43 -39.96
N HIS A 783 31.22 3.62 -40.44
CA HIS A 783 32.42 3.50 -39.60
C HIS A 783 32.46 4.52 -38.45
N SER A 784 31.82 5.68 -38.59
CA SER A 784 31.82 6.72 -37.56
C SER A 784 30.83 6.47 -36.41
N LYS A 785 29.67 5.88 -36.69
CA LYS A 785 28.54 5.75 -35.74
C LYS A 785 27.70 4.47 -35.93
N ARG A 786 28.34 3.36 -36.33
CA ARG A 786 27.69 2.08 -36.69
C ARG A 786 26.58 1.68 -35.71
N GLN A 787 26.91 1.57 -34.43
CA GLN A 787 25.98 1.10 -33.42
C GLN A 787 24.70 1.93 -33.31
N LYS A 788 24.83 3.26 -33.38
CA LYS A 788 23.66 4.15 -33.30
C LYS A 788 22.82 4.00 -34.57
N ILE A 789 23.45 4.14 -35.74
CA ILE A 789 22.75 4.05 -37.03
C ILE A 789 22.03 2.71 -37.19
N MET A 790 22.64 1.60 -36.79
CA MET A 790 22.01 0.28 -36.86
C MET A 790 20.79 0.15 -35.94
N ALA A 791 20.84 0.75 -34.75
CA ALA A 791 19.68 0.81 -33.86
C ALA A 791 18.57 1.69 -34.47
N ASP A 792 18.92 2.89 -34.94
CA ASP A 792 17.98 3.83 -35.55
C ASP A 792 17.27 3.20 -36.79
N ILE A 793 18.01 2.44 -37.62
CA ILE A 793 17.46 1.70 -38.78
C ILE A 793 16.52 0.57 -38.35
N LEU A 794 16.84 -0.14 -37.26
CA LEU A 794 15.98 -1.19 -36.74
C LEU A 794 14.66 -0.60 -36.23
N GLU A 795 14.71 0.52 -35.50
CA GLU A 795 13.54 1.24 -35.01
C GLU A 795 12.72 1.78 -36.19
N SER A 796 13.36 2.40 -37.18
CA SER A 796 12.66 2.89 -38.37
C SER A 796 12.00 1.77 -39.18
N PHE A 797 12.63 0.59 -39.27
CA PHE A 797 12.03 -0.59 -39.88
C PHE A 797 10.80 -1.07 -39.11
N ILE A 798 10.85 -1.11 -37.78
CA ILE A 798 9.69 -1.44 -36.93
C ILE A 798 8.56 -0.42 -37.16
N GLY A 799 8.89 0.87 -37.25
CA GLY A 799 7.94 1.93 -37.59
C GLY A 799 7.28 1.72 -38.95
N ALA A 800 8.05 1.39 -39.99
CA ALA A 800 7.51 1.10 -41.32
C ALA A 800 6.64 -0.17 -41.34
N LEU A 801 7.08 -1.22 -40.64
CA LEU A 801 6.32 -2.48 -40.50
C LEU A 801 4.96 -2.23 -39.83
N PHE A 802 4.94 -1.41 -38.79
CA PHE A 802 3.71 -1.03 -38.11
C PHE A 802 2.75 -0.27 -39.04
N ILE A 803 3.23 0.69 -39.83
CA ILE A 803 2.39 1.49 -40.73
C ILE A 803 1.80 0.65 -41.86
N ASP A 804 2.55 -0.32 -42.40
CA ASP A 804 2.07 -1.15 -43.52
C ASP A 804 1.22 -2.35 -43.07
N LYS A 805 1.58 -3.00 -41.96
CA LYS A 805 0.98 -4.28 -41.52
C LYS A 805 0.27 -4.26 -40.17
N GLY A 806 0.52 -3.25 -39.34
CA GLY A 806 -0.06 -3.11 -38.01
C GLY A 806 0.71 -3.82 -36.89
N ILE A 807 0.18 -3.72 -35.67
CA ILE A 807 0.87 -4.12 -34.43
C ILE A 807 1.11 -5.63 -34.29
N SER A 808 0.29 -6.47 -34.93
CA SER A 808 0.39 -7.93 -34.85
C SER A 808 1.69 -8.46 -35.47
N TYR A 809 2.11 -7.88 -36.60
CA TYR A 809 3.38 -8.24 -37.25
C TYR A 809 4.58 -7.77 -36.42
N VAL A 810 4.46 -6.61 -35.77
CA VAL A 810 5.50 -6.13 -34.84
C VAL A 810 5.60 -7.05 -33.62
N GLU A 811 4.48 -7.56 -33.10
CA GLU A 811 4.49 -8.54 -32.00
C GLU A 811 5.22 -9.82 -32.39
N ALA A 812 4.92 -10.35 -33.58
CA ALA A 812 5.61 -11.52 -34.12
C ALA A 812 7.12 -11.25 -34.26
N PHE A 813 7.51 -10.12 -34.84
CA PHE A 813 8.90 -9.72 -34.98
C PHE A 813 9.62 -9.63 -33.62
N CYS A 814 9.04 -8.89 -32.65
CA CYS A 814 9.59 -8.76 -31.31
C CYS A 814 9.70 -10.12 -30.59
N SER A 815 8.76 -11.04 -30.82
CA SER A 815 8.80 -12.37 -30.23
C SER A 815 10.02 -13.19 -30.66
N VAL A 816 10.40 -13.08 -31.93
CA VAL A 816 11.53 -13.82 -32.50
C VAL A 816 12.85 -13.12 -32.16
N CYS A 817 12.94 -11.81 -32.34
CA CYS A 817 14.19 -11.07 -32.28
C CYS A 817 14.58 -10.60 -30.87
N PHE A 818 13.60 -10.30 -30.01
CA PHE A 818 13.83 -9.72 -28.67
C PHE A 818 13.43 -10.66 -27.54
N PHE A 819 12.20 -11.20 -27.55
CA PHE A 819 11.69 -11.98 -26.40
C PHE A 819 12.46 -13.29 -26.19
N SER A 820 12.96 -13.90 -27.28
CA SER A 820 13.85 -15.06 -27.23
C SER A 820 15.14 -14.79 -26.45
N LYS A 821 15.71 -13.58 -26.60
CA LYS A 821 16.98 -13.15 -25.98
C LYS A 821 16.85 -12.80 -24.49
N ILE A 822 15.63 -12.65 -23.96
CA ILE A 822 15.38 -12.36 -22.53
C ILE A 822 16.04 -13.41 -21.63
N LYS A 823 15.99 -14.69 -22.01
CA LYS A 823 16.58 -15.79 -21.22
C LYS A 823 18.11 -15.67 -21.09
N ASP A 824 18.76 -15.12 -22.11
CA ASP A 824 20.21 -14.96 -22.19
C ASP A 824 20.69 -13.69 -21.49
N ILE A 825 19.84 -12.65 -21.45
CA ILE A 825 20.11 -11.37 -20.79
C ILE A 825 19.96 -11.48 -19.27
N ILE A 826 19.03 -12.31 -18.77
CA ILE A 826 18.77 -12.41 -17.32
C ILE A 826 20.02 -12.76 -16.49
N PRO A 827 20.86 -13.75 -16.87
CA PRO A 827 22.12 -14.04 -16.18
C PRO A 827 23.10 -12.87 -16.15
N ASP A 828 23.06 -12.01 -17.18
CA ASP A 828 23.98 -10.91 -17.40
C ASP A 828 23.40 -9.53 -17.01
N LEU A 829 22.16 -9.46 -16.49
CA LEU A 829 21.52 -8.23 -15.99
C LEU A 829 22.41 -7.40 -15.07
N GLY A 830 23.25 -8.07 -14.27
CA GLY A 830 24.23 -7.40 -13.42
C GLY A 830 25.30 -6.63 -14.21
N LYS A 831 25.64 -6.98 -15.44
CA LYS A 831 26.69 -6.28 -16.20
C LYS A 831 26.22 -4.92 -16.76
N PHE A 832 24.91 -4.71 -16.90
CA PHE A 832 24.35 -3.53 -17.58
C PHE A 832 24.32 -2.25 -16.75
N ASP A 833 24.47 -2.35 -15.41
CA ASP A 833 24.63 -1.18 -14.53
C ASP A 833 25.83 -1.32 -13.55
N PRO A 834 27.06 -1.14 -14.07
CA PRO A 834 28.28 -1.23 -13.26
C PRO A 834 28.34 -0.18 -12.15
N LYS A 835 27.75 1.01 -12.36
CA LYS A 835 27.77 2.11 -11.38
C LYS A 835 26.91 1.78 -10.17
N SER A 836 25.66 1.35 -10.39
CA SER A 836 24.79 0.97 -9.29
C SER A 836 25.29 -0.30 -8.58
N ARG A 837 25.92 -1.22 -9.31
CA ARG A 837 26.60 -2.37 -8.67
C ARG A 837 27.77 -1.99 -7.81
N LEU A 838 28.67 -1.15 -8.32
CA LEU A 838 29.79 -0.67 -7.52
C LEU A 838 29.28 0.06 -6.28
N ASN A 839 28.23 0.88 -6.42
CA ASN A 839 27.57 1.51 -5.30
C ASN A 839 27.02 0.48 -4.29
N ASN A 840 26.28 -0.53 -4.76
CA ASN A 840 25.75 -1.60 -3.92
C ASN A 840 26.88 -2.36 -3.19
N TYR A 841 27.98 -2.70 -3.87
CA TYR A 841 29.13 -3.35 -3.24
C TYR A 841 29.82 -2.44 -2.21
N CYS A 842 29.96 -1.14 -2.48
CA CYS A 842 30.48 -0.16 -1.51
C CYS A 842 29.58 -0.06 -0.26
N ILE A 843 28.26 -0.08 -0.45
CA ILE A 843 27.27 -0.14 0.64
C ILE A 843 27.43 -1.44 1.45
N MET A 844 27.67 -2.58 0.78
CA MET A 844 27.88 -3.88 1.43
C MET A 844 29.22 -3.99 2.17
N MET A 845 30.28 -3.34 1.66
CA MET A 845 31.65 -3.36 2.22
C MET A 845 31.85 -2.40 3.41
N ARG A 846 30.83 -1.63 3.80
CA ARG A 846 30.94 -0.63 4.87
C ARG A 846 31.41 -1.24 6.21
N LYS A 847 32.21 -0.48 6.96
CA LYS A 847 32.51 -0.77 8.38
C LYS A 847 31.40 -0.19 9.27
N THR A 848 31.08 -0.88 10.35
CA THR A 848 29.82 -0.77 11.10
C THR A 848 29.47 0.59 11.74
N ASN A 849 30.34 1.60 11.71
CA ASN A 849 30.14 2.90 12.39
C ASN A 849 30.49 4.13 11.55
N LYS A 850 30.61 4.03 10.22
CA LYS A 850 30.87 5.20 9.34
C LYS A 850 29.82 5.30 8.24
N GLN A 851 29.47 6.54 7.88
CA GLN A 851 28.69 6.83 6.67
C GLN A 851 29.30 6.07 5.49
N PRO A 852 28.49 5.36 4.68
CA PRO A 852 29.00 4.70 3.48
C PRO A 852 29.58 5.77 2.57
N GLU A 853 30.86 5.65 2.25
CA GLU A 853 31.48 6.52 1.27
C GLU A 853 31.11 6.00 -0.11
N TYR A 854 30.33 6.79 -0.83
CA TYR A 854 29.92 6.49 -2.18
C TYR A 854 31.11 6.64 -3.14
N PRO A 855 31.22 5.79 -4.17
CA PRO A 855 32.23 5.97 -5.21
C PRO A 855 32.03 7.34 -5.85
N LYS A 856 33.03 8.22 -5.71
CA LYS A 856 33.03 9.55 -6.30
C LYS A 856 33.66 9.47 -7.68
N TYR A 857 32.95 9.96 -8.68
CA TYR A 857 33.45 10.00 -10.06
C TYR A 857 34.01 11.40 -10.31
N VAL A 858 35.30 11.49 -10.60
CA VAL A 858 36.00 12.76 -10.87
C VAL A 858 36.46 12.75 -12.32
N VAL A 859 36.01 13.74 -13.09
CA VAL A 859 36.51 13.96 -14.46
C VAL A 859 37.89 14.59 -14.35
N ILE A 860 38.91 13.90 -14.88
CA ILE A 860 40.31 14.35 -14.80
C ILE A 860 40.76 15.00 -16.09
N ARG A 861 40.27 14.46 -17.20
CA ARG A 861 40.64 14.95 -18.52
C ARG A 861 39.42 15.01 -19.40
N ASN A 862 39.26 16.15 -20.05
CA ASN A 862 38.34 16.34 -21.15
C ASN A 862 39.20 16.70 -22.36
N TYR A 863 39.36 15.75 -23.28
CA TYR A 863 40.10 15.94 -24.50
C TYR A 863 39.12 15.99 -25.66
N SER A 864 39.09 17.11 -26.37
CA SER A 864 38.26 17.29 -27.57
C SER A 864 39.18 17.54 -28.76
N PHE A 865 39.19 16.62 -29.72
CA PHE A 865 39.89 16.79 -30.99
C PHE A 865 38.88 16.64 -32.13
N GLY A 866 38.60 17.75 -32.81
CA GLY A 866 37.52 17.82 -33.81
C GLY A 866 36.15 17.45 -33.23
N ASN A 867 35.45 16.49 -33.84
CA ASN A 867 34.13 16.00 -33.41
C ASN A 867 34.19 14.85 -32.38
N GLN A 868 35.38 14.40 -31.98
CA GLN A 868 35.52 13.33 -30.97
C GLN A 868 35.83 13.95 -29.60
N ARG A 869 35.00 13.60 -28.62
CA ARG A 869 35.19 13.98 -27.21
C ARG A 869 35.59 12.72 -26.46
N GLU A 870 36.66 12.82 -25.70
CA GLU A 870 37.12 11.77 -24.80
C GLU A 870 37.15 12.32 -23.38
N PHE A 871 36.36 11.67 -22.51
CA PHE A 871 36.34 11.95 -21.09
C PHE A 871 37.10 10.85 -20.36
N THR A 872 38.08 11.25 -19.56
CA THR A 872 38.75 10.36 -18.60
C THR A 872 38.18 10.64 -17.21
N VAL A 873 37.61 9.61 -16.60
CA VAL A 873 36.98 9.67 -15.29
C VAL A 873 37.65 8.69 -14.34
N GLU A 874 38.03 9.16 -13.17
CA GLU A 874 38.49 8.30 -12.09
C GLU A 874 37.39 8.04 -11.07
N VAL A 875 37.37 6.80 -10.56
CA VAL A 875 36.52 6.40 -9.44
C VAL A 875 37.35 6.40 -8.17
N HIS A 876 36.95 7.27 -7.24
CA HIS A 876 37.60 7.44 -5.96
C HIS A 876 36.74 6.84 -4.85
N LEU A 877 37.37 6.06 -3.97
CA LEU A 877 36.77 5.54 -2.74
C LEU A 877 37.76 5.76 -1.59
N HIS A 878 37.30 6.35 -0.48
CA HIS A 878 38.16 6.71 0.65
C HIS A 878 39.33 7.62 0.25
N GLY A 879 39.08 8.54 -0.68
CA GLY A 879 40.10 9.45 -1.23
C GLY A 879 41.20 8.75 -2.05
N LYS A 880 41.05 7.46 -2.37
CA LYS A 880 41.98 6.70 -3.22
C LYS A 880 41.34 6.40 -4.57
N CYS A 881 42.09 6.61 -5.65
CA CYS A 881 41.68 6.17 -6.97
C CYS A 881 41.69 4.63 -7.03
N ILE A 882 40.54 4.03 -7.35
CA ILE A 882 40.41 2.58 -7.56
C ILE A 882 40.66 2.23 -9.02
N ALA A 883 40.06 3.01 -9.93
CA ALA A 883 40.10 2.73 -11.36
C ALA A 883 39.83 3.98 -12.20
N THR A 884 40.35 3.95 -13.42
CA THR A 884 40.20 5.01 -14.41
C THR A 884 39.48 4.47 -15.65
N GLY A 885 38.37 5.11 -16.01
CA GLY A 885 37.59 4.82 -17.20
C GLY A 885 37.70 5.93 -18.23
N ILE A 886 37.63 5.54 -19.50
CA ILE A 886 37.65 6.44 -20.65
C ILE A 886 36.37 6.19 -21.44
N GLY A 887 35.74 7.25 -21.95
CA GLY A 887 34.53 7.13 -22.76
C GLY A 887 34.23 8.38 -23.57
N SER A 888 33.39 8.22 -24.59
CA SER A 888 32.96 9.30 -25.49
C SER A 888 31.99 10.30 -24.85
N SER A 889 31.41 9.92 -23.71
CA SER A 889 30.60 10.77 -22.84
C SER A 889 30.98 10.56 -21.38
N ILE A 890 30.67 11.52 -20.52
CA ILE A 890 30.90 11.41 -19.07
C ILE A 890 30.22 10.14 -18.53
N LYS A 891 28.96 9.88 -18.89
CA LYS A 891 28.22 8.70 -18.44
C LYS A 891 28.90 7.38 -18.84
N MET A 892 29.45 7.30 -20.05
CA MET A 892 30.12 6.09 -20.54
C MET A 892 31.51 5.92 -19.88
N ALA A 893 32.26 7.00 -19.73
CA ALA A 893 33.54 7.00 -19.03
C ALA A 893 33.37 6.55 -17.56
N GLU A 894 32.31 7.03 -16.90
CA GLU A 894 31.94 6.60 -15.55
C GLU A 894 31.55 5.12 -15.47
N LYS A 895 30.73 4.62 -16.41
CA LYS A 895 30.38 3.18 -16.47
C LYS A 895 31.62 2.31 -16.66
N ASN A 896 32.54 2.70 -17.54
CA ASN A 896 33.79 2.00 -17.79
C ASN A 896 34.71 2.01 -16.56
N ALA A 897 34.80 3.16 -15.89
CA ALA A 897 35.58 3.29 -14.65
C ALA A 897 35.00 2.38 -13.55
N ALA A 898 33.67 2.30 -13.44
CA ALA A 898 33.00 1.42 -12.50
C ALA A 898 33.20 -0.07 -12.84
N SER A 899 33.15 -0.44 -14.13
CA SER A 899 33.42 -1.83 -14.56
C SER A 899 34.85 -2.26 -14.20
N LYS A 900 35.85 -1.42 -14.50
CA LYS A 900 37.24 -1.67 -14.11
C LYS A 900 37.43 -1.71 -12.60
N ALA A 901 36.71 -0.88 -11.85
CA ALA A 901 36.73 -0.92 -10.39
C ALA A 901 36.22 -2.27 -9.86
N LEU A 902 35.15 -2.82 -10.45
CA LEU A 902 34.61 -4.13 -10.09
C LEU A 902 35.56 -5.30 -10.40
N GLU A 903 36.47 -5.12 -11.35
CA GLU A 903 37.50 -6.11 -11.74
C GLU A 903 38.79 -6.00 -10.90
N SER A 904 38.98 -4.90 -10.17
CA SER A 904 40.14 -4.69 -9.30
C SER A 904 40.22 -5.75 -8.18
N ASP A 905 41.42 -6.04 -7.70
CA ASP A 905 41.65 -7.07 -6.66
C ASP A 905 40.83 -6.83 -5.39
N LEU A 906 40.41 -5.58 -5.13
CA LEU A 906 39.54 -5.20 -4.03
C LEU A 906 38.12 -5.80 -4.14
N PHE A 907 37.61 -5.99 -5.36
CA PHE A 907 36.26 -6.48 -5.64
C PHE A 907 36.24 -7.85 -6.35
N LYS A 908 37.37 -8.31 -6.88
CA LYS A 908 37.51 -9.55 -7.67
C LYS A 908 37.07 -10.82 -6.92
N GLU A 909 37.44 -10.98 -5.65
CA GLU A 909 36.99 -12.12 -4.84
C GLU A 909 35.48 -12.11 -4.59
N VAL A 910 34.92 -10.92 -4.39
CA VAL A 910 33.50 -10.68 -4.12
C VAL A 910 32.66 -11.02 -5.35
N VAL A 911 33.06 -10.52 -6.51
CA VAL A 911 32.38 -10.75 -7.80
C VAL A 911 32.46 -12.24 -8.20
N THR A 912 33.60 -12.90 -7.98
CA THR A 912 33.81 -14.32 -8.33
C THR A 912 32.97 -15.27 -7.46
N ARG A 913 32.84 -15.00 -6.16
CA ARG A 913 32.01 -15.82 -5.26
C ARG A 913 30.51 -15.59 -5.48
N TYR A 914 30.08 -14.34 -5.68
CA TYR A 914 28.68 -14.02 -6.00
C TYR A 914 28.21 -14.72 -7.28
N SER A 915 29.03 -14.68 -8.33
CA SER A 915 28.75 -15.36 -9.61
C SER A 915 28.61 -16.88 -9.44
N LYS A 916 29.42 -17.52 -8.58
CA LYS A 916 29.31 -18.96 -8.25
C LYS A 916 28.03 -19.30 -7.49
N THR A 917 27.55 -18.43 -6.60
CA THR A 917 26.30 -18.63 -5.84
C THR A 917 25.07 -18.53 -6.76
N VAL A 918 25.06 -17.56 -7.67
CA VAL A 918 24.02 -17.41 -8.71
C VAL A 918 24.01 -18.63 -9.65
N GLN A 919 25.18 -19.06 -10.13
CA GLN A 919 25.32 -20.24 -11.01
C GLN A 919 24.94 -21.57 -10.32
N LYS A 920 25.25 -21.76 -9.03
CA LYS A 920 24.84 -22.95 -8.26
C LYS A 920 23.33 -23.02 -8.02
N GLY A 921 22.67 -21.87 -7.83
CA GLY A 921 21.21 -21.81 -7.80
C GLY A 921 20.61 -22.27 -9.13
N TRP A 922 21.20 -21.88 -10.25
CA TRP A 922 20.73 -22.22 -11.59
C TRP A 922 20.97 -23.69 -12.00
N LYS A 923 22.16 -24.26 -11.76
CA LYS A 923 22.45 -25.67 -12.12
C LYS A 923 21.53 -26.69 -11.44
N LYS A 924 21.00 -26.36 -10.27
CA LYS A 924 20.05 -27.21 -9.51
C LYS A 924 18.63 -27.24 -10.09
N LYS A 925 18.36 -26.53 -11.19
CA LYS A 925 17.04 -26.42 -11.83
C LYS A 925 16.99 -26.87 -13.30
N VAL A 926 18.15 -27.06 -13.92
CA VAL A 926 18.24 -27.58 -15.30
C VAL A 926 18.36 -29.12 -15.28
N SER A 927 18.68 -29.71 -14.13
CA SER A 927 18.32 -31.08 -13.75
C SER A 927 16.94 -31.07 -13.09
#